data_AF-A0AAQ3RHM3-F1
#
_entry.id   AF-A0AAQ3RHM3-F1
#
_cell.length_a   1.000
_cell.length_b   1.000
_cell.length_c   1.000
_cell.angle_alpha   90.00
_cell.angle_beta   90.00
_cell.angle_gamma   90.00
#
_symmetry.space_group_name_H-M   'P 1'
#
loop_
_entity.id
_entity.type
_entity.pdbx_description
1 polymer ?
#
loop_
_entity_poly.entity_id
_entity_poly.type
_entity_poly.pdbx_seq_one_letter_code
_entity_poly.pdbx_strand_id
1 'polypeptide(L)'
;MIFTEVKGAKKSYGIYDTNTAKKLFVFGDSYVDTGNFVHSESYKPPNGMTFPGSPAGRFCDGRIITDYIASYLKIESPTPYALRNSSNMQYGMNFAHGGTGIFNTSINGPNMTVQINSFEKLIQQNIYTKIDLQSSIALVNAGGNDYTNALKTGRFLDLPAFMESLVKQMSVNLNRIHSLGINKVAVGLLLPIGCLPTLNVISFRTNCIGLFNLVSKDHNKKLLEAIQKLNNQTGKSVIITLDLYNSFLSTIETMQKKRAENSTLMNPLQPCCDAKNLGDSCGTVNAKGEKQYSLSNISSMAKQIPTVITLLLLFFFILREVEGDEKLGEVKLFVFGDSYVDTGNLVNSISYKPPSGITFPGTPAGRFSDGCVLTDYIASFLKIKSPIPYVFRNSSNLQYGINFAHGGTGIFNTLDNEPNMTVQIDWFEKLIQQKLYTKADLESSIALVNSAGNDYATFLQRKKGRMQDIPVFTASLIQQMSINLRRIHSLGINKIAVGLLEPIGCMPMLTAVSSYEKCLESFNFISQNHSQTLLQIVQELNKELGKPVFVTLDLYNSFLSVLATMQKRRSDDPTLMKPLQPCCEGVSREYYCGSEDEKGEKKYGLCEKPEFSFFWEGAHLSQNGWYRVYTILYSSLLSLIQTKL
;
A
#
# COMPACT_ATOMS: atom_id res chain seq x y z
N MET A 1 -3.97 -37.12 -17.06
CA MET A 1 -3.93 -36.96 -15.59
C MET A 1 -2.53 -37.29 -15.13
N ILE A 2 -1.70 -36.27 -14.89
CA ILE A 2 -0.40 -36.43 -14.23
C ILE A 2 -0.39 -35.35 -13.16
N PHE A 3 -0.95 -35.68 -11.99
CA PHE A 3 -0.70 -34.88 -10.79
C PHE A 3 0.72 -35.23 -10.35
N THR A 4 1.67 -34.35 -10.57
CA THR A 4 2.98 -34.41 -9.93
C THR A 4 2.77 -34.26 -8.42
N GLU A 5 2.91 -35.35 -7.68
CA GLU A 5 2.87 -35.38 -6.23
C GLU A 5 3.85 -34.36 -5.64
N VAL A 6 3.35 -33.42 -4.84
CA VAL A 6 4.21 -32.62 -3.97
C VAL A 6 4.80 -33.56 -2.93
N LYS A 7 6.11 -33.84 -3.03
CA LYS A 7 6.93 -34.51 -2.01
C LYS A 7 6.83 -33.72 -0.70
N GLY A 8 5.81 -34.04 0.09
CA GLY A 8 5.40 -33.37 1.32
C GLY A 8 4.02 -33.82 1.80
N ALA A 9 3.19 -34.34 0.88
CA ALA A 9 1.88 -34.92 1.19
C ALA A 9 1.93 -36.42 1.60
N LYS A 10 3.07 -37.11 1.44
CA LYS A 10 3.23 -38.51 1.87
C LYS A 10 4.04 -38.65 3.15
N LYS A 11 3.45 -39.42 4.06
CA LYS A 11 3.87 -39.82 5.41
C LYS A 11 3.68 -38.73 6.45
N SER A 12 2.71 -38.95 7.35
CA SER A 12 2.88 -38.59 8.75
C SER A 12 4.35 -38.83 9.12
N TYR A 13 5.00 -37.89 9.79
CA TYR A 13 6.13 -38.27 10.64
C TYR A 13 5.55 -39.18 11.71
N GLY A 14 5.39 -40.46 11.37
CA GLY A 14 4.71 -41.51 12.13
C GLY A 14 5.52 -41.96 13.33
N ILE A 15 6.08 -41.00 14.03
CA ILE A 15 6.70 -41.16 15.34
C ILE A 15 6.00 -40.11 16.20
N TYR A 16 4.74 -40.39 16.53
CA TYR A 16 4.04 -39.68 17.59
C TYR A 16 4.58 -40.22 18.90
N ASP A 17 5.07 -39.32 19.74
CA ASP A 17 5.57 -39.72 21.04
C ASP A 17 4.39 -39.75 22.02
N THR A 18 3.87 -40.96 22.23
CA THR A 18 2.75 -41.25 23.13
C THR A 18 3.08 -40.96 24.59
N ASN A 19 4.36 -40.71 24.92
CA ASN A 19 4.81 -40.31 26.25
C ASN A 19 4.98 -38.78 26.40
N THR A 20 4.61 -37.97 25.40
CA THR A 20 4.70 -36.50 25.56
C THR A 20 3.56 -35.95 26.42
N ALA A 21 3.91 -35.23 27.49
CA ALA A 21 2.96 -34.43 28.26
C ALA A 21 2.53 -33.13 27.54
N LYS A 22 2.87 -32.95 26.26
CA LYS A 22 2.66 -31.70 25.50
C LYS A 22 1.29 -31.73 24.83
N LYS A 23 0.52 -30.67 24.99
CA LYS A 23 -0.76 -30.47 24.29
C LYS A 23 -0.73 -29.18 23.48
N LEU A 24 -1.59 -29.11 22.47
CA LEU A 24 -1.79 -27.92 21.65
C LEU A 24 -3.23 -27.42 21.81
N PHE A 25 -3.36 -26.16 22.23
CA PHE A 25 -4.66 -25.48 22.33
C PHE A 25 -4.76 -24.41 21.25
N VAL A 26 -5.80 -24.47 20.42
CA VAL A 26 -5.87 -23.64 19.21
C VAL A 26 -7.08 -22.71 19.25
N PHE A 27 -6.87 -21.43 18.93
CA PHE A 27 -7.90 -20.40 18.88
C PHE A 27 -7.78 -19.60 17.59
N GLY A 28 -8.91 -19.24 16.99
CA GLY A 28 -8.90 -18.39 15.81
C GLY A 28 -9.95 -18.73 14.77
N ASP A 29 -9.57 -18.58 13.51
CA ASP A 29 -10.46 -18.70 12.36
C ASP A 29 -10.17 -19.92 11.46
N SER A 30 -10.66 -19.88 10.22
CA SER A 30 -10.53 -20.95 9.22
C SER A 30 -9.09 -21.37 8.93
N TYR A 31 -8.08 -20.52 9.16
CA TYR A 31 -6.68 -20.90 8.94
C TYR A 31 -6.15 -21.92 9.97
N VAL A 32 -6.83 -22.03 11.11
CA VAL A 32 -6.45 -22.91 12.21
C VAL A 32 -7.55 -23.89 12.62
N ASP A 33 -8.76 -23.80 12.04
CA ASP A 33 -9.90 -24.68 12.33
C ASP A 33 -9.76 -26.08 11.68
N THR A 34 -9.76 -27.12 12.52
CA THR A 34 -9.67 -28.52 12.10
C THR A 34 -11.03 -29.24 12.04
N GLY A 35 -12.15 -28.52 12.22
CA GLY A 35 -13.51 -29.07 12.03
C GLY A 35 -14.57 -28.62 13.04
N ASN A 36 -14.46 -27.42 13.61
CA ASN A 36 -15.50 -26.89 14.49
C ASN A 36 -16.70 -26.33 13.73
N PHE A 37 -16.52 -25.84 12.51
CA PHE A 37 -17.65 -25.39 11.68
C PHE A 37 -18.33 -26.57 10.98
N VAL A 38 -19.05 -27.38 11.76
CA VAL A 38 -19.76 -28.58 11.29
C VAL A 38 -20.77 -28.22 10.19
N HIS A 39 -20.88 -29.08 9.16
CA HIS A 39 -21.74 -28.90 7.98
C HIS A 39 -21.37 -27.74 7.04
N SER A 40 -20.28 -27.02 7.31
CA SER A 40 -19.77 -26.02 6.38
C SER A 40 -19.15 -26.65 5.12
N GLU A 41 -18.74 -25.79 4.19
CA GLU A 41 -18.05 -26.18 2.96
C GLU A 41 -16.75 -26.97 3.19
N SER A 42 -16.12 -26.85 4.37
CA SER A 42 -14.92 -27.63 4.72
C SER A 42 -15.20 -29.15 4.89
N TYR A 43 -16.48 -29.53 4.96
CA TYR A 43 -16.96 -30.92 4.92
C TYR A 43 -17.41 -31.36 3.52
N LYS A 44 -17.11 -30.58 2.48
CA LYS A 44 -17.45 -30.89 1.08
C LYS A 44 -16.19 -30.91 0.21
N PRO A 45 -16.10 -31.78 -0.82
CA PRO A 45 -14.98 -31.77 -1.77
C PRO A 45 -14.90 -30.41 -2.49
N PRO A 46 -13.70 -29.86 -2.80
CA PRO A 46 -12.40 -30.53 -2.81
C PRO A 46 -11.63 -30.45 -1.48
N ASN A 47 -12.21 -29.91 -0.40
CA ASN A 47 -11.51 -29.82 0.87
C ASN A 47 -11.09 -31.21 1.37
N GLY A 48 -9.89 -31.28 1.95
CA GLY A 48 -9.29 -32.51 2.46
C GLY A 48 -8.84 -33.54 1.40
N MET A 49 -8.88 -33.22 0.10
CA MET A 49 -8.48 -34.16 -0.97
C MET A 49 -7.01 -34.62 -0.92
N THR A 50 -6.08 -33.79 -0.43
CA THR A 50 -4.66 -34.17 -0.26
C THR A 50 -4.38 -34.68 1.15
N PHE A 51 -5.14 -34.23 2.15
CA PHE A 51 -5.13 -34.77 3.52
C PHE A 51 -6.44 -34.45 4.26
N PRO A 52 -7.12 -35.43 4.87
CA PRO A 52 -6.76 -36.86 4.98
C PRO A 52 -7.11 -37.71 3.75
N GLY A 53 -7.48 -37.11 2.62
CA GLY A 53 -7.98 -37.79 1.41
C GLY A 53 -9.51 -37.69 1.26
N SER A 54 -10.19 -37.05 2.21
CA SER A 54 -11.62 -36.73 2.16
C SER A 54 -11.91 -35.48 3.00
N PRO A 55 -13.06 -34.80 2.78
CA PRO A 55 -13.41 -33.62 3.57
C PRO A 55 -13.53 -33.94 5.06
N ALA A 56 -12.78 -33.20 5.88
CA ALA A 56 -12.67 -33.44 7.31
C ALA A 56 -12.66 -32.12 8.11
N GLY A 57 -13.38 -31.10 7.63
CA GLY A 57 -13.60 -29.87 8.37
C GLY A 57 -12.51 -28.79 8.25
N ARG A 58 -11.45 -29.04 7.47
CA ARG A 58 -10.37 -28.07 7.19
C ARG A 58 -10.69 -27.23 5.97
N PHE A 59 -10.48 -25.92 6.05
CA PHE A 59 -10.64 -24.97 4.93
C PHE A 59 -9.40 -24.98 4.01
N CYS A 60 -9.02 -26.17 3.56
CA CYS A 60 -7.84 -26.42 2.75
C CYS A 60 -8.02 -27.73 1.97
N ASP A 61 -7.31 -27.91 0.87
CA ASP A 61 -7.22 -29.20 0.19
C ASP A 61 -6.53 -30.25 1.08
N GLY A 62 -5.74 -29.84 2.07
CA GLY A 62 -5.04 -30.73 2.97
C GLY A 62 -4.82 -30.17 4.37
N ARG A 63 -3.54 -30.15 4.78
CA ARG A 63 -3.12 -29.71 6.11
C ARG A 63 -3.19 -28.19 6.23
N ILE A 64 -3.51 -27.72 7.43
CA ILE A 64 -3.44 -26.31 7.84
C ILE A 64 -2.37 -26.13 8.92
N ILE A 65 -2.10 -24.88 9.32
CA ILE A 65 -1.00 -24.56 10.25
C ILE A 65 -1.10 -25.34 11.57
N THR A 66 -2.30 -25.60 12.08
CA THR A 66 -2.54 -26.47 13.24
C THR A 66 -1.91 -27.85 13.08
N ASP A 67 -2.05 -28.47 11.91
CA ASP A 67 -1.51 -29.81 11.66
C ASP A 67 0.03 -29.79 11.59
N TYR A 68 0.62 -28.73 11.04
CA TYR A 68 2.07 -28.57 10.96
C TYR A 68 2.68 -28.32 12.34
N ILE A 69 2.05 -27.49 13.18
CA ILE A 69 2.50 -27.25 14.55
C ILE A 69 2.34 -28.52 15.40
N ALA A 70 1.22 -29.25 15.29
CA ALA A 70 1.06 -30.54 15.96
C ALA A 70 2.15 -31.54 15.54
N SER A 71 2.43 -31.63 14.23
CA SER A 71 3.51 -32.48 13.71
C SER A 71 4.89 -32.07 14.22
N TYR A 72 5.17 -30.76 14.33
CA TYR A 72 6.42 -30.25 14.91
C TYR A 72 6.55 -30.64 16.39
N LEU A 73 5.43 -30.65 17.12
CA LEU A 73 5.35 -31.09 18.51
C LEU A 73 5.34 -32.62 18.67
N LYS A 74 5.29 -33.37 17.56
CA LYS A 74 5.20 -34.85 17.51
C LYS A 74 3.95 -35.40 18.19
N ILE A 75 2.85 -34.67 18.08
CA ILE A 75 1.51 -35.08 18.55
C ILE A 75 0.54 -35.13 17.38
N GLU A 76 -0.59 -35.83 17.55
CA GLU A 76 -1.68 -35.72 16.57
C GLU A 76 -2.33 -34.34 16.64
N SER A 77 -3.03 -33.97 15.57
CA SER A 77 -3.74 -32.69 15.51
C SER A 77 -4.82 -32.64 16.59
N PRO A 78 -4.93 -31.53 17.33
CA PRO A 78 -5.88 -31.43 18.42
C PRO A 78 -7.32 -31.57 17.92
N THR A 79 -8.12 -32.28 18.70
CA THR A 79 -9.53 -32.54 18.40
C THR A 79 -10.30 -31.22 18.35
N PRO A 80 -11.15 -30.99 17.32
CA PRO A 80 -12.04 -29.83 17.31
C PRO A 80 -13.07 -29.97 18.43
N TYR A 81 -13.26 -28.89 19.19
CA TYR A 81 -14.19 -28.80 20.32
C TYR A 81 -15.59 -29.32 20.02
N ALA A 82 -16.10 -29.09 18.81
CA ALA A 82 -17.41 -29.58 18.36
C ALA A 82 -17.50 -31.13 18.29
N LEU A 83 -16.37 -31.83 18.10
CA LEU A 83 -16.29 -33.30 17.94
C LEU A 83 -15.64 -33.99 19.14
N ARG A 84 -15.48 -33.29 20.27
CA ARG A 84 -14.85 -33.85 21.47
C ARG A 84 -15.68 -34.98 22.09
N ASN A 85 -14.99 -36.00 22.57
CA ASN A 85 -15.54 -37.03 23.44
C ASN A 85 -14.48 -37.43 24.49
N SER A 86 -14.83 -38.28 25.44
CA SER A 86 -13.91 -38.68 26.52
C SER A 86 -12.61 -39.36 26.05
N SER A 87 -12.58 -39.90 24.83
CA SER A 87 -11.47 -40.72 24.30
C SER A 87 -10.50 -39.97 23.38
N ASN A 88 -10.77 -38.72 23.01
CA ASN A 88 -10.00 -38.00 21.98
C ASN A 88 -9.43 -36.65 22.43
N MET A 89 -9.11 -36.48 23.72
CA MET A 89 -8.67 -35.20 24.27
C MET A 89 -7.18 -35.15 24.65
N GLN A 90 -6.41 -36.22 24.39
CA GLN A 90 -5.04 -36.33 24.91
C GLN A 90 -4.04 -35.31 24.36
N TYR A 91 -4.22 -34.84 23.11
CA TYR A 91 -3.27 -33.94 22.43
C TYR A 91 -3.66 -32.46 22.51
N GLY A 92 -4.68 -32.13 23.31
CA GLY A 92 -5.24 -30.79 23.42
C GLY A 92 -6.52 -30.63 22.63
N MET A 93 -6.90 -29.37 22.36
CA MET A 93 -8.21 -29.03 21.84
C MET A 93 -8.12 -27.85 20.88
N ASN A 94 -8.85 -27.94 19.77
CA ASN A 94 -9.01 -26.85 18.82
C ASN A 94 -10.37 -26.17 19.03
N PHE A 95 -10.34 -24.89 19.35
CA PHE A 95 -11.54 -24.04 19.53
C PHE A 95 -11.76 -23.07 18.36
N ALA A 96 -10.83 -23.00 17.39
CA ALA A 96 -10.94 -22.12 16.24
C ALA A 96 -12.20 -22.45 15.41
N HIS A 97 -12.82 -21.44 14.81
CA HIS A 97 -14.05 -21.61 14.05
C HIS A 97 -14.00 -20.84 12.74
N GLY A 98 -14.23 -21.55 11.63
CA GLY A 98 -14.24 -20.97 10.28
C GLY A 98 -15.09 -19.71 10.17
N GLY A 99 -14.54 -18.68 9.51
CA GLY A 99 -15.22 -17.42 9.23
C GLY A 99 -15.46 -16.48 10.42
N THR A 100 -15.10 -16.88 11.64
CA THR A 100 -15.17 -16.01 12.83
C THR A 100 -13.94 -15.12 12.96
N GLY A 101 -14.01 -14.10 13.83
CA GLY A 101 -12.94 -13.14 14.07
C GLY A 101 -12.61 -12.98 15.55
N ILE A 102 -11.84 -11.93 15.85
CA ILE A 102 -11.63 -11.44 17.22
C ILE A 102 -12.95 -10.90 17.76
N PHE A 103 -13.66 -10.13 16.92
CA PHE A 103 -15.04 -9.70 17.13
C PHE A 103 -16.02 -10.54 16.30
N ASN A 104 -17.30 -10.22 16.44
CA ASN A 104 -18.37 -10.85 15.66
C ASN A 104 -18.25 -10.44 14.18
N THR A 105 -18.33 -11.43 13.31
CA THR A 105 -18.37 -11.28 11.85
C THR A 105 -19.78 -11.60 11.34
N SER A 106 -19.96 -11.62 10.02
CA SER A 106 -21.22 -12.06 9.40
C SER A 106 -21.52 -13.56 9.63
N ILE A 107 -20.55 -14.33 10.12
CA ILE A 107 -20.75 -15.75 10.46
C ILE A 107 -21.23 -15.84 11.90
N ASN A 108 -22.38 -16.51 12.09
CA ASN A 108 -22.92 -16.81 13.41
C ASN A 108 -22.13 -17.97 14.05
N GLY A 109 -21.00 -17.65 14.67
CA GLY A 109 -20.13 -18.59 15.36
C GLY A 109 -19.38 -17.94 16.54
N PRO A 110 -18.65 -18.73 17.34
CA PRO A 110 -17.93 -18.22 18.50
C PRO A 110 -16.74 -17.36 18.08
N ASN A 111 -16.81 -16.05 18.36
CA ASN A 111 -15.62 -15.19 18.28
C ASN A 111 -14.53 -15.65 19.25
N MET A 112 -13.31 -15.14 19.09
CA MET A 112 -12.15 -15.61 19.85
C MET A 112 -12.36 -15.56 21.38
N THR A 113 -13.08 -14.56 21.91
CA THR A 113 -13.37 -14.49 23.35
C THR A 113 -14.28 -15.63 23.80
N VAL A 114 -15.28 -15.99 23.00
CA VAL A 114 -16.16 -17.15 23.28
C VAL A 114 -15.39 -18.47 23.17
N GLN A 115 -14.44 -18.58 22.22
CA GLN A 115 -13.56 -19.74 22.12
C GLN A 115 -12.74 -19.93 23.41
N ILE A 116 -12.21 -18.84 23.99
CA ILE A 116 -11.50 -18.87 25.27
C ILE A 116 -12.43 -19.25 26.43
N ASN A 117 -13.70 -18.81 26.43
CA ASN A 117 -14.68 -19.24 27.43
C ASN A 117 -14.89 -20.76 27.39
N SER A 118 -14.92 -21.36 26.20
CA SER A 118 -15.03 -22.82 26.05
C SER A 118 -13.81 -23.55 26.60
N PHE A 119 -12.62 -22.98 26.43
CA PHE A 119 -11.38 -23.51 27.01
C PHE A 119 -11.39 -23.44 28.55
N GLU A 120 -11.77 -22.29 29.10
CA GLU A 120 -11.90 -22.10 30.56
C GLU A 120 -12.90 -23.09 31.18
N LYS A 121 -14.01 -23.39 30.50
CA LYS A 121 -14.96 -24.41 30.96
C LYS A 121 -14.31 -25.80 31.07
N LEU A 122 -13.44 -26.20 30.15
CA LEU A 122 -12.75 -27.50 30.23
C LEU A 122 -11.77 -27.54 31.41
N ILE A 123 -11.13 -26.41 31.73
CA ILE A 123 -10.26 -26.29 32.91
C ILE A 123 -11.10 -26.41 34.19
N GLN A 124 -12.23 -25.71 34.26
CA GLN A 124 -13.15 -25.78 35.42
C GLN A 124 -13.74 -27.17 35.64
N GLN A 125 -13.91 -27.95 34.56
CA GLN A 125 -14.33 -29.35 34.60
C GLN A 125 -13.19 -30.33 34.94
N ASN A 126 -11.98 -29.84 35.23
CA ASN A 126 -10.78 -30.63 35.48
C ASN A 126 -10.42 -31.60 34.34
N ILE A 127 -10.81 -31.29 33.09
CA ILE A 127 -10.42 -32.07 31.91
C ILE A 127 -8.93 -31.86 31.60
N TYR A 128 -8.43 -30.65 31.82
CA TYR A 128 -7.01 -30.30 31.70
C TYR A 128 -6.50 -29.74 33.03
N THR A 129 -5.51 -30.43 33.61
CA THR A 129 -4.91 -30.04 34.88
C THR A 129 -3.93 -28.87 34.71
N LYS A 130 -3.58 -28.20 35.81
CA LYS A 130 -2.56 -27.14 35.79
C LYS A 130 -1.22 -27.60 35.18
N ILE A 131 -0.83 -28.85 35.42
CA ILE A 131 0.39 -29.45 34.85
C ILE A 131 0.28 -29.54 33.33
N ASP A 132 -0.89 -29.99 32.84
CA ASP A 132 -1.16 -30.04 31.39
C ASP A 132 -1.02 -28.66 30.76
N LEU A 133 -1.59 -27.62 31.37
CA LEU A 133 -1.56 -26.27 30.80
C LEU A 133 -0.15 -25.68 30.75
N GLN A 134 0.64 -25.89 31.81
CA GLN A 134 1.99 -25.35 31.93
C GLN A 134 3.00 -25.97 30.95
N SER A 135 2.80 -27.23 30.54
CA SER A 135 3.61 -27.94 29.54
C SER A 135 3.15 -27.70 28.10
N SER A 136 2.00 -27.05 27.91
CA SER A 136 1.32 -26.90 26.62
C SER A 136 1.65 -25.59 25.90
N ILE A 137 1.27 -25.54 24.62
CA ILE A 137 1.38 -24.36 23.76
C ILE A 137 -0.03 -23.96 23.31
N ALA A 138 -0.29 -22.65 23.27
CA ALA A 138 -1.44 -22.10 22.56
C ALA A 138 -1.03 -21.61 21.18
N LEU A 139 -1.86 -21.88 20.16
CA LEU A 139 -1.76 -21.32 18.83
C LEU A 139 -2.95 -20.40 18.59
N VAL A 140 -2.68 -19.15 18.21
CA VAL A 140 -3.69 -18.13 17.95
C VAL A 140 -3.53 -17.60 16.53
N ASN A 141 -4.59 -17.63 15.72
CA ASN A 141 -4.59 -16.96 14.42
C ASN A 141 -5.99 -16.43 14.05
N ALA A 142 -6.17 -15.11 14.12
CA ALA A 142 -7.44 -14.43 13.86
C ALA A 142 -7.21 -12.99 13.40
N GLY A 143 -8.25 -12.33 12.90
CA GLY A 143 -8.24 -10.91 12.53
C GLY A 143 -8.56 -10.66 11.06
N GLY A 144 -8.23 -11.59 10.17
CA GLY A 144 -8.50 -11.43 8.72
C GLY A 144 -10.00 -11.30 8.41
N ASN A 145 -10.83 -12.09 9.11
CA ASN A 145 -12.28 -12.02 8.97
C ASN A 145 -12.88 -10.72 9.52
N ASP A 146 -12.27 -10.10 10.53
CA ASP A 146 -12.71 -8.82 11.08
C ASP A 146 -12.56 -7.69 10.06
N TYR A 147 -11.40 -7.60 9.40
CA TYR A 147 -11.16 -6.61 8.35
C TYR A 147 -12.03 -6.84 7.12
N THR A 148 -12.13 -8.09 6.65
CA THR A 148 -13.01 -8.40 5.50
C THR A 148 -14.49 -8.16 5.81
N ASN A 149 -14.93 -8.40 7.05
CA ASN A 149 -16.28 -8.08 7.50
C ASN A 149 -16.51 -6.57 7.62
N ALA A 150 -15.54 -5.82 8.14
CA ALA A 150 -15.61 -4.35 8.21
C ALA A 150 -15.71 -3.73 6.80
N LEU A 151 -15.00 -4.28 5.82
CA LEU A 151 -15.12 -3.92 4.41
C LEU A 151 -16.52 -4.21 3.84
N LYS A 152 -17.07 -5.41 4.11
CA LYS A 152 -18.41 -5.80 3.63
C LYS A 152 -19.56 -4.99 4.24
N THR A 153 -19.39 -4.53 5.48
CA THR A 153 -20.46 -3.87 6.26
C THR A 153 -20.33 -2.35 6.29
N GLY A 154 -19.41 -1.76 5.51
CA GLY A 154 -19.21 -0.31 5.46
C GLY A 154 -18.58 0.30 6.73
N ARG A 155 -18.18 -0.52 7.71
CA ARG A 155 -17.58 -0.06 8.99
C ARG A 155 -16.10 0.34 8.87
N PHE A 156 -15.58 0.44 7.66
CA PHE A 156 -14.18 0.79 7.38
C PHE A 156 -13.85 2.29 7.55
N LEU A 157 -14.87 3.14 7.78
CA LEU A 157 -14.76 4.59 7.87
C LEU A 157 -13.87 5.11 9.02
N ASP A 158 -13.70 4.34 10.10
CA ASP A 158 -12.76 4.63 11.19
C ASP A 158 -11.78 3.46 11.39
N LEU A 159 -11.04 3.14 10.33
CA LEU A 159 -10.06 2.04 10.34
C LEU A 159 -9.01 2.16 11.46
N PRO A 160 -8.44 3.35 11.77
CA PRO A 160 -7.47 3.48 12.85
C PRO A 160 -8.05 3.10 14.22
N ALA A 161 -9.22 3.62 14.61
CA ALA A 161 -9.81 3.27 15.90
C ALA A 161 -10.28 1.81 15.94
N PHE A 162 -10.83 1.29 14.83
CA PHE A 162 -11.19 -0.11 14.73
C PHE A 162 -9.98 -1.03 14.91
N MET A 163 -8.87 -0.73 14.23
CA MET A 163 -7.61 -1.46 14.35
C MET A 163 -7.07 -1.44 15.78
N GLU A 164 -7.12 -0.28 16.46
CA GLU A 164 -6.71 -0.17 17.86
C GLU A 164 -7.59 -1.01 18.78
N SER A 165 -8.91 -0.96 18.59
CA SER A 165 -9.86 -1.78 19.33
C SER A 165 -9.60 -3.28 19.11
N LEU A 166 -9.32 -3.68 17.88
CA LEU A 166 -9.03 -5.07 17.50
C LEU A 166 -7.75 -5.57 18.19
N VAL A 167 -6.66 -4.80 18.12
CA VAL A 167 -5.36 -5.13 18.76
C VAL A 167 -5.51 -5.14 20.28
N LYS A 168 -6.29 -4.21 20.85
CA LYS A 168 -6.58 -4.20 22.29
C LYS A 168 -7.32 -5.46 22.71
N GLN A 169 -8.35 -5.87 21.98
CA GLN A 169 -9.10 -7.09 22.30
C GLN A 169 -8.26 -8.35 22.10
N MET A 170 -7.45 -8.43 21.05
CA MET A 170 -6.47 -9.50 20.86
C MET A 170 -5.52 -9.58 22.07
N SER A 171 -5.01 -8.43 22.52
CA SER A 171 -4.11 -8.36 23.69
C SER A 171 -4.78 -8.88 24.97
N VAL A 172 -6.05 -8.53 25.21
CA VAL A 172 -6.85 -9.07 26.33
C VAL A 172 -6.99 -10.59 26.22
N ASN A 173 -7.32 -11.09 25.03
CA ASN A 173 -7.49 -12.52 24.78
C ASN A 173 -6.18 -13.31 24.98
N LEU A 174 -5.05 -12.79 24.48
CA LEU A 174 -3.72 -13.40 24.67
C LEU A 174 -3.34 -13.44 26.16
N ASN A 175 -3.54 -12.34 26.89
CA ASN A 175 -3.27 -12.30 28.32
C ASN A 175 -4.17 -13.26 29.11
N ARG A 176 -5.43 -13.43 28.69
CA ARG A 176 -6.35 -14.38 29.31
C ARG A 176 -5.93 -15.83 29.09
N ILE A 177 -5.51 -16.18 27.87
CA ILE A 177 -4.95 -17.51 27.57
C ILE A 177 -3.74 -17.80 28.48
N HIS A 178 -2.85 -16.81 28.65
CA HIS A 178 -1.71 -16.95 29.55
C HIS A 178 -2.14 -17.11 31.02
N SER A 179 -3.07 -16.28 31.49
CA SER A 179 -3.58 -16.28 32.87
C SER A 179 -4.28 -17.59 33.24
N LEU A 180 -4.86 -18.29 32.25
CA LEU A 180 -5.44 -19.62 32.44
C LEU A 180 -4.39 -20.73 32.63
N GLY A 181 -3.11 -20.45 32.43
CA GLY A 181 -1.99 -21.34 32.81
C GLY A 181 -1.08 -21.77 31.66
N ILE A 182 -1.33 -21.33 30.43
CA ILE A 182 -0.47 -21.62 29.28
C ILE A 182 0.73 -20.66 29.27
N ASN A 183 1.95 -21.20 29.32
CA ASN A 183 3.18 -20.40 29.41
C ASN A 183 3.82 -20.05 28.07
N LYS A 184 3.29 -20.58 26.96
CA LYS A 184 3.80 -20.34 25.60
C LYS A 184 2.63 -20.13 24.65
N VAL A 185 2.51 -18.93 24.11
CA VAL A 185 1.44 -18.55 23.17
C VAL A 185 2.08 -18.15 21.85
N ALA A 186 1.87 -18.92 20.80
CA ALA A 186 2.23 -18.57 19.44
C ALA A 186 1.07 -17.84 18.78
N VAL A 187 1.28 -16.61 18.33
CA VAL A 187 0.26 -15.77 17.67
C VAL A 187 0.67 -15.41 16.24
N GLY A 188 -0.20 -15.69 15.29
CA GLY A 188 0.00 -15.31 13.89
C GLY A 188 -0.12 -13.80 13.71
N LEU A 189 0.88 -13.20 13.06
CA LEU A 189 0.72 -11.87 12.47
C LEU A 189 -0.32 -11.96 11.35
N LEU A 190 -1.10 -10.89 11.19
CA LEU A 190 -2.11 -10.78 10.14
C LEU A 190 -1.46 -10.96 8.77
N LEU A 191 -1.97 -11.94 8.02
CA LEU A 191 -1.51 -12.27 6.67
C LEU A 191 -1.66 -11.07 5.72
N PRO A 192 -0.98 -11.01 4.56
CA PRO A 192 -1.13 -9.90 3.63
C PRO A 192 -2.52 -9.97 2.98
N ILE A 193 -3.52 -9.30 3.59
CA ILE A 193 -4.92 -9.51 3.21
C ILE A 193 -5.20 -9.05 1.77
N GLY A 194 -4.41 -8.12 1.24
CA GLY A 194 -4.49 -7.70 -0.16
C GLY A 194 -4.05 -8.76 -1.17
N CYS A 195 -3.40 -9.83 -0.72
CA CYS A 195 -3.05 -10.98 -1.55
C CYS A 195 -4.13 -12.07 -1.55
N LEU A 196 -5.17 -11.97 -0.70
CA LEU A 196 -6.19 -13.01 -0.59
C LEU A 196 -6.98 -13.11 -1.91
N PRO A 197 -7.23 -14.34 -2.42
CA PRO A 197 -8.01 -14.57 -3.64
C PRO A 197 -9.38 -13.90 -3.70
N THR A 198 -9.98 -13.60 -2.55
CA THR A 198 -11.28 -12.93 -2.43
C THR A 198 -11.20 -11.42 -2.64
N LEU A 199 -10.09 -10.79 -2.28
CA LEU A 199 -9.89 -9.34 -2.40
C LEU A 199 -9.16 -8.98 -3.69
N ASN A 200 -8.16 -9.78 -4.09
CA ASN A 200 -7.34 -9.52 -5.27
C ASN A 200 -8.07 -9.77 -6.61
N VAL A 201 -9.35 -10.16 -6.61
CA VAL A 201 -10.18 -10.22 -7.84
C VAL A 201 -10.19 -8.87 -8.54
N ILE A 202 -10.14 -7.76 -7.79
CA ILE A 202 -10.11 -6.39 -8.32
C ILE A 202 -8.85 -6.12 -9.15
N SER A 203 -7.72 -6.76 -8.84
CA SER A 203 -6.49 -6.69 -9.65
C SER A 203 -6.41 -7.78 -10.71
N PHE A 204 -7.53 -8.41 -11.06
CA PHE A 204 -7.59 -9.61 -11.91
C PHE A 204 -6.68 -10.75 -11.39
N ARG A 205 -6.47 -10.79 -10.07
CA ARG A 205 -5.57 -11.72 -9.38
C ARG A 205 -4.13 -11.69 -9.93
N THR A 206 -3.72 -10.58 -10.55
CA THR A 206 -2.37 -10.41 -11.11
C THR A 206 -1.37 -9.97 -10.06
N ASN A 207 -1.82 -9.18 -9.08
CA ASN A 207 -1.00 -8.57 -8.05
C ASN A 207 -1.75 -8.49 -6.72
N CYS A 208 -1.02 -8.48 -5.60
CA CYS A 208 -1.62 -8.12 -4.33
C CYS A 208 -2.05 -6.64 -4.33
N ILE A 209 -3.14 -6.33 -3.63
CA ILE A 209 -3.62 -4.96 -3.47
C ILE A 209 -2.82 -4.28 -2.36
N GLY A 210 -1.96 -3.33 -2.74
CA GLY A 210 -1.06 -2.63 -1.82
C GLY A 210 -1.77 -1.96 -0.64
N LEU A 211 -2.92 -1.30 -0.90
CA LEU A 211 -3.73 -0.64 0.13
C LEU A 211 -4.15 -1.59 1.25
N PHE A 212 -4.61 -2.79 0.92
CA PHE A 212 -5.03 -3.79 1.91
C PHE A 212 -3.82 -4.42 2.63
N ASN A 213 -2.68 -4.55 1.96
CA ASN A 213 -1.45 -4.98 2.62
C ASN A 213 -0.91 -3.94 3.61
N LEU A 214 -1.16 -2.64 3.40
CA LEU A 214 -0.84 -1.61 4.40
C LEU A 214 -1.66 -1.82 5.68
N VAL A 215 -2.94 -2.18 5.58
CA VAL A 215 -3.77 -2.51 6.75
C VAL A 215 -3.15 -3.65 7.56
N SER A 216 -2.68 -4.71 6.89
CA SER A 216 -1.96 -5.80 7.56
C SER A 216 -0.68 -5.33 8.23
N LYS A 217 0.13 -4.50 7.57
CA LYS A 217 1.38 -3.96 8.14
C LYS A 217 1.12 -3.12 9.39
N ASP A 218 0.15 -2.21 9.33
CA ASP A 218 -0.19 -1.32 10.45
C ASP A 218 -0.77 -2.10 11.63
N HIS A 219 -1.65 -3.07 11.37
CA HIS A 219 -2.13 -4.00 12.39
C HIS A 219 -0.97 -4.75 13.04
N ASN A 220 -0.08 -5.33 12.22
CA ASN A 220 1.05 -6.12 12.71
C ASN A 220 2.02 -5.29 13.54
N LYS A 221 2.28 -4.04 13.15
CA LYS A 221 3.09 -3.11 13.93
C LYS A 221 2.48 -2.90 15.32
N LYS A 222 1.20 -2.55 15.40
CA LYS A 222 0.49 -2.35 16.68
C LYS A 222 0.43 -3.63 17.51
N LEU A 223 0.23 -4.79 16.88
CA LEU A 223 0.21 -6.08 17.57
C LEU A 223 1.60 -6.44 18.14
N LEU A 224 2.68 -6.21 17.38
CA LEU A 224 4.05 -6.42 17.86
C LEU A 224 4.37 -5.54 19.08
N GLU A 225 4.01 -4.26 19.04
CA GLU A 225 4.16 -3.33 20.17
C GLU A 225 3.37 -3.80 21.39
N ALA A 226 2.13 -4.25 21.20
CA ALA A 226 1.28 -4.76 22.29
C ALA A 226 1.84 -6.06 22.91
N ILE A 227 2.35 -6.97 22.07
CA ILE A 227 3.00 -8.22 22.52
C ILE A 227 4.28 -7.92 23.31
N GLN A 228 5.09 -6.98 22.84
CA GLN A 228 6.30 -6.55 23.57
C GLN A 228 5.93 -6.03 24.96
N LYS A 229 4.87 -5.23 25.06
CA LYS A 229 4.36 -4.74 26.35
C LYS A 229 3.91 -5.89 27.27
N LEU A 230 3.16 -6.86 26.75
CA LEU A 230 2.69 -8.03 27.53
C LEU A 230 3.88 -8.88 28.02
N ASN A 231 4.86 -9.16 27.16
CA ASN A 231 6.06 -9.91 27.56
C ASN A 231 6.90 -9.16 28.60
N ASN A 232 7.04 -7.84 28.46
CA ASN A 232 7.75 -7.02 29.46
C ASN A 232 7.07 -7.06 30.83
N GLN A 233 5.73 -7.06 30.89
CA GLN A 233 4.98 -7.16 32.14
C GLN A 233 5.19 -8.49 32.88
N THR A 234 5.45 -9.57 32.15
CA THR A 234 5.70 -10.90 32.73
C THR A 234 7.19 -11.16 33.00
N GLY A 235 8.08 -10.30 32.50
CA GLY A 235 9.54 -10.49 32.54
C GLY A 235 10.02 -11.71 31.75
N LYS A 236 9.18 -12.29 30.88
CA LYS A 236 9.43 -13.52 30.12
C LYS A 236 8.88 -13.39 28.70
N SER A 237 9.50 -14.08 27.76
CA SER A 237 8.99 -14.20 26.39
C SER A 237 7.87 -15.26 26.33
N VAL A 238 6.69 -14.91 26.85
CA VAL A 238 5.52 -15.79 26.93
C VAL A 238 4.82 -15.89 25.58
N ILE A 239 4.68 -14.76 24.90
CA ILE A 239 3.96 -14.63 23.62
C ILE A 239 5.00 -14.48 22.50
N ILE A 240 4.94 -15.36 21.51
CA ILE A 240 5.84 -15.39 20.35
C ILE A 240 5.01 -15.19 19.09
N THR A 241 5.51 -14.37 18.17
CA THR A 241 4.83 -14.12 16.89
C THR A 241 5.26 -15.11 15.83
N LEU A 242 4.29 -15.61 15.06
CA LEU A 242 4.51 -16.29 13.79
C LEU A 242 4.36 -15.25 12.67
N ASP A 243 5.43 -14.99 11.93
CA ASP A 243 5.43 -14.00 10.85
C ASP A 243 4.77 -14.56 9.57
N LEU A 244 3.46 -14.77 9.66
CA LEU A 244 2.66 -15.25 8.53
C LEU A 244 2.60 -14.20 7.42
N TYR A 245 2.75 -12.91 7.75
CA TYR A 245 2.75 -11.84 6.74
C TYR A 245 3.89 -12.03 5.73
N ASN A 246 5.13 -12.07 6.21
CA ASN A 246 6.30 -12.22 5.33
C ASN A 246 6.40 -13.64 4.77
N SER A 247 5.96 -14.66 5.52
CA SER A 247 5.94 -16.05 5.03
C SER A 247 5.03 -16.21 3.80
N PHE A 248 3.85 -15.57 3.81
CA PHE A 248 2.95 -15.57 2.65
C PHE A 248 3.56 -14.81 1.48
N LEU A 249 4.09 -13.60 1.70
CA LEU A 249 4.69 -12.81 0.62
C LEU A 249 5.88 -13.53 -0.02
N SER A 250 6.80 -14.06 0.78
CA SER A 250 7.96 -14.82 0.30
C SER A 250 7.55 -16.06 -0.51
N THR A 251 6.49 -16.77 -0.07
CA THR A 251 5.96 -17.92 -0.80
C THR A 251 5.33 -17.49 -2.13
N ILE A 252 4.54 -16.41 -2.14
CA ILE A 252 3.93 -15.86 -3.35
C ILE A 252 5.02 -15.44 -4.34
N GLU A 253 6.02 -14.68 -3.90
CA GLU A 253 7.15 -14.23 -4.73
C GLU A 253 7.92 -15.42 -5.32
N THR A 254 8.22 -16.42 -4.49
CA THR A 254 8.89 -17.65 -4.93
C THR A 254 8.08 -18.39 -6.01
N MET A 255 6.76 -18.50 -5.82
CA MET A 255 5.89 -19.19 -6.77
C MET A 255 5.70 -18.38 -8.05
N GLN A 256 5.63 -17.06 -7.97
CA GLN A 256 5.59 -16.17 -9.14
C GLN A 256 6.88 -16.28 -9.96
N LYS A 257 8.05 -16.32 -9.30
CA LYS A 257 9.34 -16.54 -9.96
C LYS A 257 9.38 -17.88 -10.70
N LYS A 258 9.01 -18.97 -10.03
CA LYS A 258 8.93 -20.30 -10.67
C LYS A 258 7.96 -20.32 -11.84
N ARG A 259 6.83 -19.60 -11.73
CA ARG A 259 5.85 -19.48 -12.82
C ARG A 259 6.38 -18.67 -14.00
N ALA A 260 7.23 -17.66 -13.78
CA ALA A 260 7.90 -16.96 -14.86
C ALA A 260 8.84 -17.88 -15.64
N GLU A 261 9.50 -18.81 -14.95
CA GLU A 261 10.36 -19.84 -15.55
C GLU A 261 9.54 -20.96 -16.23
N ASN A 262 8.38 -21.32 -15.67
CA ASN A 262 7.47 -22.31 -16.21
C ASN A 262 6.02 -21.83 -16.13
N SER A 263 5.54 -21.27 -17.24
CA SER A 263 4.19 -20.68 -17.36
C SER A 263 3.04 -21.68 -17.16
N THR A 264 3.32 -22.98 -17.16
CA THR A 264 2.35 -24.04 -16.82
C THR A 264 2.06 -24.11 -15.32
N LEU A 265 2.89 -23.51 -14.46
CA LEU A 265 2.62 -23.42 -13.04
C LEU A 265 1.46 -22.43 -12.79
N MET A 266 0.62 -22.80 -11.83
CA MET A 266 -0.56 -22.02 -11.49
C MET A 266 -0.16 -20.66 -10.87
N ASN A 267 -0.96 -19.62 -11.13
CA ASN A 267 -0.82 -18.33 -10.48
C ASN A 267 -1.03 -18.47 -8.95
N PRO A 268 -0.06 -18.13 -8.09
CA PRO A 268 -0.22 -18.25 -6.64
C PRO A 268 -1.26 -17.30 -6.05
N LEU A 269 -1.68 -16.27 -6.80
CA LEU A 269 -2.75 -15.35 -6.40
C LEU A 269 -4.15 -15.81 -6.83
N GLN A 270 -4.23 -16.86 -7.64
CA GLN A 270 -5.48 -17.46 -8.08
C GLN A 270 -5.85 -18.63 -7.15
N PRO A 271 -7.11 -18.76 -6.71
CA PRO A 271 -7.54 -19.91 -5.94
C PRO A 271 -7.66 -21.13 -6.86
N CYS A 272 -7.24 -22.31 -6.37
CA CYS A 272 -7.31 -23.55 -7.14
C CYS A 272 -8.76 -23.98 -7.41
N CYS A 273 -9.67 -23.58 -6.52
CA CYS A 273 -11.08 -23.83 -6.63
C CYS A 273 -11.80 -22.48 -6.69
N ASP A 274 -12.54 -22.25 -7.77
CA ASP A 274 -13.24 -20.99 -8.03
C ASP A 274 -14.74 -21.26 -8.20
N ALA A 275 -15.54 -20.45 -7.55
CA ALA A 275 -17.00 -20.51 -7.63
C ALA A 275 -17.49 -20.15 -9.04
N LYS A 276 -18.55 -20.80 -9.54
CA LYS A 276 -19.12 -20.49 -10.86
C LYS A 276 -19.98 -19.23 -10.84
N ASN A 277 -20.76 -19.02 -9.78
CA ASN A 277 -21.63 -17.84 -9.63
C ASN A 277 -21.39 -17.13 -8.29
N LEU A 278 -21.91 -15.90 -8.20
CA LEU A 278 -21.92 -15.12 -6.97
C LEU A 278 -22.80 -15.82 -5.92
N GLY A 279 -22.22 -16.21 -4.78
CA GLY A 279 -22.90 -16.95 -3.71
C GLY A 279 -22.57 -18.45 -3.67
N ASP A 280 -21.98 -18.99 -4.74
CA ASP A 280 -21.38 -20.33 -4.71
C ASP A 280 -20.03 -20.28 -3.98
N SER A 281 -19.67 -21.40 -3.36
CA SER A 281 -18.34 -21.62 -2.78
C SER A 281 -17.76 -22.96 -3.21
N CYS A 282 -16.50 -23.19 -2.87
CA CYS A 282 -15.85 -24.47 -3.10
C CYS A 282 -16.59 -25.61 -2.41
N GLY A 283 -17.09 -26.56 -3.20
CA GLY A 283 -17.94 -27.65 -2.70
C GLY A 283 -19.44 -27.40 -2.78
N THR A 284 -19.87 -26.30 -3.39
CA THR A 284 -21.28 -26.08 -3.71
C THR A 284 -21.72 -26.97 -4.87
N VAL A 285 -22.88 -27.61 -4.73
CA VAL A 285 -23.56 -28.41 -5.77
C VAL A 285 -24.99 -27.92 -5.92
N ASN A 286 -25.54 -27.98 -7.14
CA ASN A 286 -26.95 -27.65 -7.35
C ASN A 286 -27.87 -28.81 -6.90
N ALA A 287 -29.18 -28.62 -7.01
CA ALA A 287 -30.19 -29.62 -6.65
C ALA A 287 -30.06 -30.96 -7.43
N LYS A 288 -29.32 -30.96 -8.56
CA LYS A 288 -29.03 -32.15 -9.36
C LYS A 288 -27.68 -32.80 -9.01
N GLY A 289 -26.97 -32.29 -8.01
CA GLY A 289 -25.65 -32.79 -7.60
C GLY A 289 -24.48 -32.29 -8.46
N GLU A 290 -24.71 -31.34 -9.38
CA GLU A 290 -23.67 -30.83 -10.27
C GLU A 290 -22.84 -29.75 -9.57
N LYS A 291 -21.51 -29.86 -9.69
CA LYS A 291 -20.55 -28.92 -9.10
C LYS A 291 -20.78 -27.49 -9.60
N GLN A 292 -20.98 -26.57 -8.67
CA GLN A 292 -21.08 -25.12 -8.90
C GLN A 292 -19.73 -24.40 -8.71
N TYR A 293 -18.64 -25.14 -8.84
CA TYR A 293 -17.28 -24.63 -8.80
C TYR A 293 -16.44 -25.29 -9.90
N SER A 294 -15.35 -24.65 -10.27
CA SER A 294 -14.34 -25.21 -11.18
C SER A 294 -13.01 -25.31 -10.46
N LEU A 295 -12.30 -26.41 -10.70
CA LEU A 295 -10.88 -26.47 -10.39
C LEU A 295 -10.13 -25.80 -11.55
N SER A 296 -9.31 -24.81 -11.24
CA SER A 296 -8.55 -24.08 -12.24
C SER A 296 -7.55 -25.00 -12.92
N ASN A 297 -7.71 -25.22 -14.21
CA ASN A 297 -6.62 -25.64 -15.11
C ASN A 297 -6.05 -24.40 -15.80
N ILE A 298 -4.84 -24.51 -16.35
CA ILE A 298 -3.97 -23.44 -16.92
C ILE A 298 -4.68 -22.50 -17.93
N SER A 299 -5.90 -22.81 -18.38
CA SER A 299 -6.68 -22.04 -19.35
C SER A 299 -8.07 -21.66 -18.85
N SER A 300 -8.20 -20.56 -18.10
CA SER A 300 -9.53 -19.96 -17.86
C SER A 300 -9.45 -18.50 -17.37
N MET A 301 -9.00 -17.57 -18.23
CA MET A 301 -9.21 -16.13 -18.02
C MET A 301 -10.45 -15.58 -18.76
N ALA A 302 -11.15 -16.39 -19.55
CA ALA A 302 -12.15 -15.89 -20.51
C ALA A 302 -13.60 -15.79 -19.98
N LYS A 303 -13.90 -16.10 -18.71
CA LYS A 303 -15.31 -16.21 -18.24
C LYS A 303 -15.75 -15.30 -17.10
N GLN A 304 -14.94 -14.32 -16.67
CA GLN A 304 -15.26 -13.50 -15.48
C GLN A 304 -15.76 -12.07 -15.78
N ILE A 305 -15.99 -11.70 -17.04
CA ILE A 305 -16.45 -10.36 -17.45
C ILE A 305 -17.76 -9.93 -16.73
N PRO A 306 -18.80 -10.79 -16.56
CA PRO A 306 -20.06 -10.36 -15.94
C PRO A 306 -19.95 -10.14 -14.42
N THR A 307 -19.16 -10.96 -13.73
CA THR A 307 -18.93 -10.86 -12.28
C THR A 307 -18.10 -9.63 -11.94
N VAL A 308 -17.13 -9.27 -12.79
CA VAL A 308 -16.33 -8.04 -12.67
C VAL A 308 -17.20 -6.80 -12.85
N ILE A 309 -18.15 -6.78 -13.80
CA ILE A 309 -19.08 -5.66 -13.98
C ILE A 309 -20.02 -5.53 -12.78
N THR A 310 -20.52 -6.64 -12.24
CA THR A 310 -21.44 -6.61 -11.08
C THR A 310 -20.72 -6.19 -9.80
N LEU A 311 -19.48 -6.65 -9.57
CA LEU A 311 -18.63 -6.20 -8.47
C LEU A 311 -18.15 -4.76 -8.65
N LEU A 312 -17.87 -4.31 -9.87
CA LEU A 312 -17.58 -2.89 -10.17
C LEU A 312 -18.80 -2.04 -9.87
N LEU A 313 -20.01 -2.45 -10.29
CA LEU A 313 -21.25 -1.73 -10.00
C LEU A 313 -21.57 -1.72 -8.51
N LEU A 314 -21.39 -2.83 -7.79
CA LEU A 314 -21.48 -2.89 -6.33
C LEU A 314 -20.37 -2.06 -5.66
N PHE A 315 -19.15 -2.02 -6.20
CA PHE A 315 -18.06 -1.17 -5.71
C PHE A 315 -18.36 0.32 -5.96
N PHE A 316 -18.99 0.67 -7.09
CA PHE A 316 -19.51 2.01 -7.39
C PHE A 316 -20.72 2.39 -6.52
N PHE A 317 -21.59 1.43 -6.18
CA PHE A 317 -22.70 1.62 -5.25
C PHE A 317 -22.23 1.73 -3.79
N ILE A 318 -21.24 0.94 -3.38
CA ILE A 318 -20.59 1.04 -2.07
C ILE A 318 -19.77 2.34 -1.98
N LEU A 319 -19.11 2.77 -3.05
CA LEU A 319 -18.48 4.11 -3.11
C LEU A 319 -19.52 5.24 -2.96
N ARG A 320 -20.75 5.04 -3.45
CA ARG A 320 -21.88 5.99 -3.31
C ARG A 320 -22.60 5.92 -1.96
N GLU A 321 -22.63 4.79 -1.26
CA GLU A 321 -23.30 4.64 0.05
C GLU A 321 -22.34 4.79 1.25
N VAL A 322 -21.02 4.64 1.04
CA VAL A 322 -19.97 5.03 2.00
C VAL A 322 -19.82 6.56 2.09
N GLU A 323 -20.46 7.30 1.19
CA GLU A 323 -20.79 8.73 1.35
C GLU A 323 -21.93 8.88 2.38
N GLY A 324 -21.66 8.46 3.62
CA GLY A 324 -22.17 9.23 4.74
C GLY A 324 -21.59 10.62 4.58
N ASP A 325 -22.47 11.57 4.29
CA ASP A 325 -22.22 12.99 4.04
C ASP A 325 -21.66 13.67 5.31
N GLU A 326 -20.47 13.27 5.77
CA GLU A 326 -19.54 14.26 6.28
C GLU A 326 -18.99 14.96 5.05
N LYS A 327 -19.63 16.08 4.68
CA LYS A 327 -19.01 17.08 3.83
C LYS A 327 -17.62 17.38 4.38
N LEU A 328 -16.59 16.73 3.82
CA LEU A 328 -15.27 17.32 3.73
C LEU A 328 -15.48 18.55 2.84
N GLY A 329 -15.89 19.67 3.46
CA GLY A 329 -16.42 20.82 2.77
C GLY A 329 -15.51 21.19 1.60
N GLU A 330 -16.04 21.13 0.37
CA GLU A 330 -15.37 21.33 -0.93
C GLU A 330 -13.88 21.70 -0.84
N VAL A 331 -13.02 20.73 -0.48
CA VAL A 331 -11.57 20.97 -0.35
C VAL A 331 -11.04 21.32 -1.73
N LYS A 332 -10.32 22.44 -1.84
CA LYS A 332 -9.70 22.89 -3.09
C LYS A 332 -8.18 22.77 -2.96
N LEU A 333 -7.52 22.52 -4.09
CA LEU A 333 -6.07 22.42 -4.17
C LEU A 333 -5.51 23.61 -4.95
N PHE A 334 -4.68 24.41 -4.29
CA PHE A 334 -3.94 25.51 -4.91
C PHE A 334 -2.47 25.12 -5.07
N VAL A 335 -1.95 25.17 -6.30
CA VAL A 335 -0.61 24.63 -6.59
C VAL A 335 0.32 25.72 -7.05
N PHE A 336 1.51 25.77 -6.47
CA PHE A 336 2.58 26.73 -6.77
C PHE A 336 3.88 25.96 -7.00
N GLY A 337 4.60 26.28 -8.06
CA GLY A 337 5.87 25.63 -8.33
C GLY A 337 6.27 25.59 -9.79
N ASP A 338 7.00 24.53 -10.13
CA ASP A 338 7.61 24.33 -11.43
C ASP A 338 6.98 23.16 -12.22
N SER A 339 7.73 22.63 -13.19
CA SER A 339 7.29 21.55 -14.08
C SER A 339 6.90 20.25 -13.36
N TYR A 340 7.35 20.01 -12.14
CA TYR A 340 7.00 18.81 -11.37
C TYR A 340 5.55 18.80 -10.89
N VAL A 341 4.95 19.98 -10.81
CA VAL A 341 3.58 20.19 -10.37
C VAL A 341 2.73 20.92 -11.41
N ASP A 342 3.29 21.35 -12.53
CA ASP A 342 2.56 21.98 -13.65
C ASP A 342 1.66 20.97 -14.39
N THR A 343 0.38 21.32 -14.55
CA THR A 343 -0.61 20.53 -15.28
C THR A 343 -0.98 21.11 -16.65
N GLY A 344 -0.26 22.14 -17.11
CA GLY A 344 -0.32 22.63 -18.49
C GLY A 344 -0.33 24.14 -18.66
N ASN A 345 0.25 24.93 -17.75
CA ASN A 345 0.31 26.38 -17.93
C ASN A 345 1.23 26.82 -19.07
N LEU A 346 2.26 26.03 -19.43
CA LEU A 346 3.19 26.36 -20.51
C LEU A 346 2.74 25.82 -21.89
N VAL A 347 1.76 26.48 -22.51
CA VAL A 347 0.98 26.03 -23.71
C VAL A 347 1.82 25.74 -24.96
N ASN A 348 3.01 26.32 -25.11
CA ASN A 348 3.88 26.15 -26.29
C ASN A 348 5.11 25.26 -26.06
N SER A 349 5.15 24.51 -24.96
CA SER A 349 6.30 23.67 -24.61
C SER A 349 6.21 22.24 -25.14
N ILE A 350 7.28 21.48 -24.93
CA ILE A 350 7.39 20.06 -25.28
C ILE A 350 6.33 19.18 -24.59
N SER A 351 5.72 19.65 -23.50
CA SER A 351 4.67 18.92 -22.80
C SER A 351 3.33 18.92 -23.56
N TYR A 352 3.19 19.76 -24.59
CA TYR A 352 2.09 19.77 -25.56
C TYR A 352 2.44 19.06 -26.88
N LYS A 353 3.58 18.38 -26.95
CA LYS A 353 4.00 17.58 -28.11
C LYS A 353 4.12 16.10 -27.77
N PRO A 354 3.84 15.18 -28.71
CA PRO A 354 4.16 13.77 -28.51
C PRO A 354 5.66 13.59 -28.20
N PRO A 355 6.05 12.64 -27.33
CA PRO A 355 5.22 11.58 -26.74
C PRO A 355 4.58 11.94 -25.38
N SER A 356 4.67 13.18 -24.92
CA SER A 356 4.12 13.59 -23.61
C SER A 356 2.62 13.28 -23.52
N GLY A 357 2.16 12.88 -22.33
CA GLY A 357 0.76 12.52 -22.09
C GLY A 357 0.26 11.21 -22.71
N ILE A 358 1.12 10.38 -23.31
CA ILE A 358 0.74 9.10 -23.94
C ILE A 358 0.06 8.10 -22.97
N THR A 359 0.41 8.14 -21.68
CA THR A 359 -0.20 7.31 -20.63
C THR A 359 -1.46 7.98 -20.07
N PHE A 360 -1.40 9.29 -19.82
CA PHE A 360 -2.56 10.08 -19.40
C PHE A 360 -2.45 11.53 -19.88
N PRO A 361 -3.47 12.11 -20.50
CA PRO A 361 -4.79 11.53 -20.83
C PRO A 361 -4.81 10.65 -22.10
N GLY A 362 -3.66 10.27 -22.64
CA GLY A 362 -3.53 9.57 -23.94
C GLY A 362 -3.07 10.49 -25.08
N THR A 363 -3.00 11.79 -24.82
CA THR A 363 -2.51 12.82 -25.74
C THR A 363 -1.74 13.89 -24.96
N PRO A 364 -0.87 14.68 -25.60
CA PRO A 364 -0.20 15.79 -24.95
C PRO A 364 -1.20 16.78 -24.34
N ALA A 365 -0.98 17.11 -23.07
CA ALA A 365 -1.88 17.95 -22.27
C ALA A 365 -1.13 18.88 -21.30
N GLY A 366 0.15 19.17 -21.58
CA GLY A 366 0.91 20.17 -20.86
C GLY A 366 1.64 19.70 -19.60
N ARG A 367 1.51 18.42 -19.23
CA ARG A 367 2.28 17.80 -18.14
C ARG A 367 3.67 17.40 -18.63
N PHE A 368 4.70 17.71 -17.85
CA PHE A 368 6.08 17.28 -18.12
C PHE A 368 6.27 15.82 -17.72
N SER A 369 5.55 14.91 -18.38
CA SER A 369 5.56 13.47 -18.13
C SER A 369 4.86 12.74 -19.28
N ASP A 370 4.95 11.41 -19.34
CA ASP A 370 4.03 10.60 -20.15
C ASP A 370 2.61 10.58 -19.57
N GLY A 371 2.41 11.04 -18.34
CA GLY A 371 1.08 11.08 -17.74
C GLY A 371 0.95 11.99 -16.53
N CYS A 372 0.36 11.48 -15.46
CA CYS A 372 0.13 12.22 -14.23
C CYS A 372 1.43 12.72 -13.56
N VAL A 373 1.39 13.96 -13.06
CA VAL A 373 2.44 14.58 -12.23
C VAL A 373 2.02 14.65 -10.76
N LEU A 374 2.88 15.16 -9.86
CA LEU A 374 2.63 15.17 -8.41
C LEU A 374 1.27 15.80 -8.04
N THR A 375 0.88 16.88 -8.72
CA THR A 375 -0.43 17.54 -8.54
C THR A 375 -1.60 16.60 -8.71
N ASP A 376 -1.57 15.74 -9.73
CA ASP A 376 -2.67 14.80 -10.01
C ASP A 376 -2.80 13.75 -8.90
N TYR A 377 -1.67 13.29 -8.36
CA TYR A 377 -1.65 12.33 -7.25
C TYR A 377 -2.13 12.96 -5.94
N ILE A 378 -1.78 14.21 -5.66
CA ILE A 378 -2.30 14.92 -4.47
C ILE A 378 -3.79 15.22 -4.63
N ALA A 379 -4.25 15.64 -5.82
CA ALA A 379 -5.68 15.81 -6.08
C ALA A 379 -6.46 14.50 -5.90
N SER A 380 -5.90 13.38 -6.38
CA SER A 380 -6.46 12.03 -6.19
C SER A 380 -6.53 11.64 -4.71
N PHE A 381 -5.47 11.92 -3.93
CA PHE A 381 -5.47 11.72 -2.48
C PHE A 381 -6.57 12.52 -1.78
N LEU A 382 -6.82 13.75 -2.22
CA LEU A 382 -7.88 14.63 -1.72
C LEU A 382 -9.28 14.31 -2.30
N LYS A 383 -9.38 13.30 -3.17
CA LYS A 383 -10.63 12.88 -3.84
C LYS A 383 -11.28 13.99 -4.68
N ILE A 384 -10.47 14.87 -5.27
CA ILE A 384 -10.92 15.91 -6.20
C ILE A 384 -10.31 15.69 -7.59
N LYS A 385 -10.88 16.32 -8.62
CA LYS A 385 -10.18 16.35 -9.92
C LYS A 385 -8.96 17.26 -9.80
N SER A 386 -7.96 16.96 -10.61
CA SER A 386 -6.75 17.80 -10.71
C SER A 386 -7.14 19.25 -11.01
N PRO A 387 -6.60 20.23 -10.27
CA PRO A 387 -6.91 21.64 -10.48
C PRO A 387 -6.51 22.07 -11.88
N ILE A 388 -7.34 22.94 -12.46
CA ILE A 388 -7.10 23.46 -13.81
C ILE A 388 -5.87 24.38 -13.83
N PRO A 389 -5.10 24.40 -14.93
CA PRO A 389 -4.04 25.39 -15.11
C PRO A 389 -4.62 26.81 -15.13
N TYR A 390 -3.94 27.73 -14.45
CA TYR A 390 -4.30 29.14 -14.35
C TYR A 390 -4.60 29.79 -15.71
N VAL A 391 -3.87 29.44 -16.77
CA VAL A 391 -4.07 29.99 -18.13
C VAL A 391 -5.43 29.61 -18.75
N PHE A 392 -6.07 28.53 -18.30
CA PHE A 392 -7.36 28.05 -18.80
C PHE A 392 -8.53 28.32 -17.83
N ARG A 393 -8.32 29.17 -16.82
CA ARG A 393 -9.35 29.49 -15.83
C ARG A 393 -10.52 30.23 -16.44
N ASN A 394 -11.72 29.84 -16.04
CA ASN A 394 -12.96 30.57 -16.27
C ASN A 394 -13.83 30.49 -15.00
N SER A 395 -14.87 31.32 -14.87
CA SER A 395 -15.70 31.35 -13.66
C SER A 395 -16.43 30.04 -13.37
N SER A 396 -16.54 29.12 -14.33
CA SER A 396 -17.27 27.86 -14.22
C SER A 396 -16.41 26.64 -13.87
N ASN A 397 -15.08 26.74 -13.84
CA ASN A 397 -14.18 25.59 -13.65
C ASN A 397 -13.24 25.69 -12.44
N LEU A 398 -13.59 26.50 -11.43
CA LEU A 398 -12.75 26.79 -10.26
C LEU A 398 -12.98 25.89 -9.04
N GLN A 399 -13.91 24.94 -9.15
CA GLN A 399 -14.44 24.16 -8.02
C GLN A 399 -13.40 23.31 -7.27
N TYR A 400 -12.31 22.90 -7.93
CA TYR A 400 -11.25 22.07 -7.32
C TYR A 400 -9.97 22.84 -7.01
N GLY A 401 -10.00 24.17 -7.13
CA GLY A 401 -8.82 25.03 -7.01
C GLY A 401 -8.12 25.26 -8.35
N ILE A 402 -6.90 25.79 -8.30
CA ILE A 402 -6.14 26.25 -9.47
C ILE A 402 -4.67 25.85 -9.34
N ASN A 403 -4.09 25.46 -10.46
CA ASN A 403 -2.67 25.25 -10.60
C ASN A 403 -1.99 26.49 -11.20
N PHE A 404 -1.15 27.15 -10.42
CA PHE A 404 -0.35 28.31 -10.84
C PHE A 404 1.08 27.93 -11.25
N ALA A 405 1.49 26.67 -11.09
CA ALA A 405 2.85 26.22 -11.39
C ALA A 405 3.17 26.34 -12.89
N HIS A 406 4.42 26.65 -13.22
CA HIS A 406 4.88 26.82 -14.60
C HIS A 406 6.21 26.09 -14.82
N GLY A 407 6.31 25.28 -15.86
CA GLY A 407 7.56 24.62 -16.24
C GLY A 407 8.74 25.59 -16.39
N GLY A 408 9.92 25.17 -15.91
CA GLY A 408 11.15 25.97 -15.96
C GLY A 408 11.28 27.06 -14.89
N THR A 409 10.22 27.34 -14.12
CA THR A 409 10.24 28.38 -13.09
C THR A 409 10.92 27.94 -11.79
N GLY A 410 11.24 28.94 -10.97
CA GLY A 410 11.85 28.76 -9.66
C GLY A 410 11.18 29.64 -8.60
N ILE A 411 11.75 29.62 -7.40
CA ILE A 411 11.45 30.61 -6.36
C ILE A 411 11.90 32.00 -6.83
N PHE A 412 13.07 32.07 -7.49
CA PHE A 412 13.58 33.25 -8.18
C PHE A 412 13.41 33.14 -9.71
N ASN A 413 13.81 34.20 -10.42
CA ASN A 413 13.87 34.19 -11.88
C ASN A 413 14.96 33.24 -12.38
N THR A 414 14.55 32.27 -13.18
CA THR A 414 15.40 31.24 -13.77
C THR A 414 15.95 31.69 -15.13
N LEU A 415 16.42 30.76 -15.96
CA LEU A 415 16.78 31.06 -17.35
C LEU A 415 15.55 31.15 -18.26
N ASP A 416 14.45 30.51 -17.88
CA ASP A 416 13.17 30.63 -18.55
C ASP A 416 12.49 31.93 -18.12
N ASN A 417 11.98 32.69 -19.08
CA ASN A 417 11.29 33.96 -18.83
C ASN A 417 9.82 33.73 -18.45
N GLU A 418 9.63 32.93 -17.41
CA GLU A 418 8.35 32.44 -16.92
C GLU A 418 8.10 32.94 -15.49
N PRO A 419 6.84 32.97 -15.00
CA PRO A 419 6.48 33.55 -13.71
C PRO A 419 7.12 32.80 -12.53
N ASN A 420 8.05 33.44 -11.82
CA ASN A 420 8.57 32.91 -10.56
C ASN A 420 7.45 32.72 -9.51
N MET A 421 7.74 31.97 -8.45
CA MET A 421 6.76 31.63 -7.41
C MET A 421 6.07 32.86 -6.78
N THR A 422 6.77 33.99 -6.64
CA THR A 422 6.18 35.21 -6.09
C THR A 422 5.06 35.73 -7.00
N VAL A 423 5.28 35.72 -8.31
CA VAL A 423 4.26 36.09 -9.32
C VAL A 423 3.09 35.10 -9.33
N GLN A 424 3.37 33.81 -9.16
CA GLN A 424 2.31 32.79 -9.03
C GLN A 424 1.41 33.07 -7.82
N ILE A 425 1.98 33.54 -6.70
CA ILE A 425 1.23 33.95 -5.50
C ILE A 425 0.48 35.27 -5.73
N ASP A 426 1.05 36.23 -6.49
CA ASP A 426 0.35 37.47 -6.89
C ASP A 426 -0.95 37.14 -7.65
N TRP A 427 -0.91 36.13 -8.52
CA TRP A 427 -2.09 35.68 -9.24
C TRP A 427 -3.13 35.04 -8.33
N PHE A 428 -2.72 34.24 -7.36
CA PHE A 428 -3.63 33.70 -6.36
C PHE A 428 -4.31 34.81 -5.56
N GLU A 429 -3.53 35.78 -5.07
CA GLU A 429 -4.06 36.95 -4.36
C GLU A 429 -5.07 37.73 -5.23
N LYS A 430 -4.79 37.90 -6.52
CA LYS A 430 -5.72 38.55 -7.45
C LYS A 430 -7.07 37.83 -7.54
N LEU A 431 -7.09 36.49 -7.54
CA LEU A 431 -8.36 35.74 -7.57
C LEU A 431 -9.15 35.88 -6.26
N ILE A 432 -8.45 35.98 -5.12
CA ILE A 432 -9.08 36.27 -3.83
C ILE A 432 -9.68 37.68 -3.83
N GLN A 433 -8.95 38.68 -4.34
CA GLN A 433 -9.44 40.06 -4.47
C GLN A 433 -10.66 40.17 -5.40
N GLN A 434 -10.73 39.31 -6.43
CA GLN A 434 -11.89 39.17 -7.31
C GLN A 434 -13.06 38.42 -6.68
N LYS A 435 -12.94 37.98 -5.41
CA LYS A 435 -13.96 37.24 -4.66
C LYS A 435 -14.38 35.94 -5.35
N LEU A 436 -13.47 35.30 -6.07
CA LEU A 436 -13.71 34.00 -6.71
C LEU A 436 -13.65 32.84 -5.69
N TYR A 437 -13.06 33.09 -4.52
CA TYR A 437 -13.02 32.17 -3.40
C TYR A 437 -13.43 32.90 -2.13
N THR A 438 -14.31 32.29 -1.34
CA THR A 438 -14.73 32.79 -0.04
C THR A 438 -13.67 32.49 1.02
N LYS A 439 -13.76 33.15 2.18
CA LYS A 439 -12.89 32.83 3.32
C LYS A 439 -13.00 31.36 3.74
N ALA A 440 -14.21 30.80 3.73
CA ALA A 440 -14.44 29.39 4.06
C ALA A 440 -13.77 28.45 3.04
N ASP A 441 -13.81 28.79 1.74
CA ASP A 441 -13.08 28.03 0.71
C ASP A 441 -11.59 27.98 1.02
N LEU A 442 -10.99 29.12 1.36
CA LEU A 442 -9.56 29.23 1.61
C LEU A 442 -9.15 28.47 2.88
N GLU A 443 -9.94 28.60 3.95
CA GLU A 443 -9.64 27.97 5.24
C GLU A 443 -9.73 26.43 5.18
N SER A 444 -10.59 25.86 4.32
CA SER A 444 -10.71 24.42 4.10
C SER A 444 -9.78 23.87 3.00
N SER A 445 -9.09 24.75 2.26
CA SER A 445 -8.23 24.37 1.13
C SER A 445 -6.82 23.99 1.55
N ILE A 446 -6.13 23.31 0.64
CA ILE A 446 -4.73 22.93 0.77
C ILE A 446 -3.92 23.62 -0.31
N ALA A 447 -2.73 24.11 0.05
CA ALA A 447 -1.73 24.52 -0.94
C ALA A 447 -0.64 23.47 -1.11
N LEU A 448 -0.22 23.22 -2.35
CA LEU A 448 0.98 22.46 -2.69
C LEU A 448 2.04 23.42 -3.21
N VAL A 449 3.21 23.43 -2.58
CA VAL A 449 4.37 24.25 -2.96
C VAL A 449 5.53 23.32 -3.28
N ASN A 450 5.98 23.30 -4.54
CA ASN A 450 7.10 22.46 -4.98
C ASN A 450 7.95 23.16 -6.04
N SER A 451 9.10 23.70 -5.64
CA SER A 451 10.08 24.29 -6.57
C SER A 451 11.42 24.52 -5.90
N ALA A 452 12.51 24.36 -6.66
CA ALA A 452 13.85 24.88 -6.39
C ALA A 452 14.91 24.38 -7.41
N GLY A 453 14.64 23.26 -8.11
CA GLY A 453 15.62 22.63 -9.00
C GLY A 453 16.14 23.58 -10.08
N ASN A 454 15.25 24.34 -10.71
CA ASN A 454 15.59 25.32 -11.75
C ASN A 454 16.39 26.51 -11.22
N ASP A 455 16.22 26.89 -9.94
CA ASP A 455 17.01 27.95 -9.30
C ASP A 455 18.49 27.55 -9.21
N TYR A 456 18.76 26.31 -8.77
CA TYR A 456 20.12 25.79 -8.69
C TYR A 456 20.75 25.61 -10.08
N ALA A 457 19.98 25.08 -11.05
CA ALA A 457 20.43 24.96 -12.43
C ALA A 457 20.77 26.34 -13.02
N THR A 458 19.91 27.33 -12.81
CA THR A 458 20.13 28.71 -13.27
C THR A 458 21.35 29.34 -12.59
N PHE A 459 21.47 29.18 -11.26
CA PHE A 459 22.57 29.72 -10.50
C PHE A 459 23.91 29.23 -11.04
N LEU A 460 24.04 27.91 -11.24
CA LEU A 460 25.27 27.29 -11.74
C LEU A 460 25.58 27.61 -13.20
N GLN A 461 24.58 27.90 -14.03
CA GLN A 461 24.78 28.27 -15.43
C GLN A 461 25.14 29.75 -15.63
N ARG A 462 24.81 30.64 -14.69
CA ARG A 462 25.20 32.05 -14.77
C ARG A 462 26.69 32.21 -14.53
N LYS A 463 27.34 33.13 -15.26
CA LYS A 463 28.81 33.38 -15.23
C LYS A 463 29.43 33.58 -13.83
N LYS A 464 28.65 33.97 -12.82
CA LYS A 464 29.11 34.19 -11.44
C LYS A 464 28.79 33.04 -10.48
N GLY A 465 28.03 32.03 -10.91
CA GLY A 465 27.66 30.89 -10.07
C GLY A 465 28.82 29.94 -9.89
N ARG A 466 29.09 29.54 -8.64
CA ARG A 466 30.13 28.57 -8.29
C ARG A 466 29.59 27.59 -7.27
N MET A 467 30.00 26.33 -7.36
CA MET A 467 29.59 25.27 -6.42
C MET A 467 29.86 25.64 -4.95
N GLN A 468 30.96 26.34 -4.67
CA GLN A 468 31.31 26.81 -3.33
C GLN A 468 30.33 27.85 -2.74
N ASP A 469 29.58 28.55 -3.59
CA ASP A 469 28.63 29.59 -3.19
C ASP A 469 27.21 29.02 -2.96
N ILE A 470 27.01 27.70 -3.19
CA ILE A 470 25.71 27.02 -3.04
C ILE A 470 25.11 27.15 -1.64
N PRO A 471 25.85 27.03 -0.52
CA PRO A 471 25.27 27.22 0.81
C PRO A 471 24.69 28.63 1.02
N VAL A 472 25.39 29.66 0.56
CA VAL A 472 24.95 31.06 0.65
C VAL A 472 23.72 31.29 -0.23
N PHE A 473 23.74 30.77 -1.46
CA PHE A 473 22.59 30.83 -2.35
C PHE A 473 21.37 30.10 -1.78
N THR A 474 21.58 28.91 -1.20
CA THR A 474 20.53 28.11 -0.54
C THR A 474 19.88 28.89 0.60
N ALA A 475 20.67 29.56 1.44
CA ALA A 475 20.12 30.37 2.53
C ALA A 475 19.19 31.48 2.01
N SER A 476 19.60 32.21 0.96
CA SER A 476 18.77 33.24 0.31
C SER A 476 17.50 32.66 -0.32
N LEU A 477 17.62 31.52 -0.99
CA LEU A 477 16.52 30.81 -1.63
C LEU A 477 15.47 30.36 -0.62
N ILE A 478 15.90 29.74 0.49
CA ILE A 478 15.01 29.29 1.57
C ILE A 478 14.39 30.47 2.33
N GLN A 479 15.11 31.60 2.46
CA GLN A 479 14.55 32.82 3.03
C GLN A 479 13.39 33.33 2.17
N GLN A 480 13.55 33.37 0.85
CA GLN A 480 12.46 33.75 -0.05
C GLN A 480 11.31 32.73 -0.02
N MET A 481 11.61 31.42 0.03
CA MET A 481 10.58 30.39 0.22
C MET A 481 9.78 30.62 1.51
N SER A 482 10.44 30.94 2.62
CA SER A 482 9.78 31.26 3.90
C SER A 482 8.83 32.44 3.78
N ILE A 483 9.22 33.51 3.06
CA ILE A 483 8.36 34.66 2.77
C ILE A 483 7.13 34.22 1.96
N ASN A 484 7.33 33.43 0.91
CA ASN A 484 6.27 32.92 0.05
C ASN A 484 5.27 32.03 0.83
N LEU A 485 5.79 31.13 1.68
CA LEU A 485 4.99 30.26 2.55
C LEU A 485 4.14 31.06 3.54
N ARG A 486 4.72 32.08 4.19
CA ARG A 486 3.97 33.01 5.07
C ARG A 486 2.88 33.74 4.30
N ARG A 487 3.18 34.16 3.07
CA ARG A 487 2.22 34.88 2.22
C ARG A 487 1.03 34.01 1.85
N ILE A 488 1.26 32.77 1.41
CA ILE A 488 0.18 31.79 1.12
C ILE A 488 -0.69 31.56 2.35
N HIS A 489 -0.08 31.39 3.54
CA HIS A 489 -0.83 31.25 4.79
C HIS A 489 -1.63 32.53 5.14
N SER A 490 -1.04 33.71 4.99
CA SER A 490 -1.73 34.99 5.26
C SER A 490 -2.91 35.26 4.32
N LEU A 491 -2.90 34.66 3.13
CA LEU A 491 -4.00 34.70 2.17
C LEU A 491 -5.16 33.75 2.55
N GLY A 492 -5.03 32.97 3.62
CA GLY A 492 -6.12 32.20 4.24
C GLY A 492 -5.97 30.68 4.20
N ILE A 493 -4.94 30.14 3.53
CA ILE A 493 -4.72 28.69 3.46
C ILE A 493 -4.09 28.18 4.76
N ASN A 494 -4.78 27.27 5.47
CA ASN A 494 -4.34 26.75 6.77
C ASN A 494 -3.53 25.45 6.70
N LYS A 495 -3.40 24.86 5.52
CA LYS A 495 -2.66 23.60 5.29
C LYS A 495 -1.81 23.72 4.03
N ILE A 496 -0.50 23.65 4.20
CA ILE A 496 0.46 23.89 3.12
C ILE A 496 1.44 22.72 3.05
N ALA A 497 1.33 21.93 1.99
CA ALA A 497 2.28 20.87 1.66
C ALA A 497 3.50 21.48 0.95
N VAL A 498 4.71 21.22 1.45
CA VAL A 498 5.95 21.80 0.95
C VAL A 498 6.89 20.67 0.51
N GLY A 499 7.21 20.58 -0.78
CA GLY A 499 8.15 19.60 -1.31
C GLY A 499 9.58 19.87 -0.84
N LEU A 500 10.24 18.87 -0.27
CA LEU A 500 11.69 18.85 -0.16
C LEU A 500 12.31 18.62 -1.54
N LEU A 501 13.52 19.13 -1.77
CA LEU A 501 14.16 19.00 -3.08
C LEU A 501 14.56 17.54 -3.36
N GLU A 502 14.09 16.99 -4.47
CA GLU A 502 14.43 15.66 -4.95
C GLU A 502 15.95 15.49 -5.16
N PRO A 503 16.50 14.26 -5.25
CA PRO A 503 17.94 14.06 -5.43
C PRO A 503 18.34 14.44 -6.87
N ILE A 504 18.62 15.73 -7.10
CA ILE A 504 18.86 16.27 -8.45
C ILE A 504 20.05 15.59 -9.12
N GLY A 505 21.04 15.11 -8.34
CA GLY A 505 22.17 14.34 -8.86
C GLY A 505 21.79 13.00 -9.50
N CYS A 506 20.58 12.51 -9.28
CA CYS A 506 20.04 11.30 -9.90
C CYS A 506 19.26 11.57 -11.21
N MET A 507 19.07 12.83 -11.61
CA MET A 507 18.38 13.15 -12.86
C MET A 507 19.12 12.58 -14.08
N PRO A 508 18.42 11.99 -15.08
CA PRO A 508 19.06 11.39 -16.24
C PRO A 508 20.04 12.30 -16.99
N MET A 509 19.73 13.59 -17.11
CA MET A 509 20.62 14.57 -17.76
C MET A 509 22.00 14.67 -17.08
N LEU A 510 22.08 14.39 -15.78
CA LEU A 510 23.34 14.33 -15.03
C LEU A 510 23.94 12.93 -15.04
N THR A 511 23.13 11.89 -14.90
CA THR A 511 23.63 10.51 -14.78
C THR A 511 24.04 9.90 -16.13
N ALA A 512 23.67 10.51 -17.25
CA ALA A 512 24.12 10.16 -18.60
C ALA A 512 25.65 10.07 -18.73
N VAL A 513 26.40 10.91 -17.98
CA VAL A 513 27.89 10.86 -17.96
C VAL A 513 28.45 9.55 -17.39
N SER A 514 27.63 8.84 -16.62
CA SER A 514 27.92 7.52 -16.06
C SER A 514 27.17 6.39 -16.79
N SER A 515 26.60 6.68 -17.97
CA SER A 515 25.70 5.77 -18.68
C SER A 515 24.54 5.30 -17.80
N TYR A 516 23.98 6.21 -16.98
CA TYR A 516 22.86 5.96 -16.08
C TYR A 516 23.15 4.92 -14.97
N GLU A 517 24.40 4.76 -14.56
CA GLU A 517 24.78 3.78 -13.52
C GLU A 517 24.73 4.37 -12.10
N LYS A 518 25.02 5.66 -11.94
CA LYS A 518 25.17 6.29 -10.62
C LYS A 518 24.74 7.75 -10.60
N CYS A 519 24.20 8.16 -9.47
CA CYS A 519 23.92 9.55 -9.18
C CYS A 519 25.23 10.35 -9.02
N LEU A 520 25.18 11.65 -9.30
CA LEU A 520 26.27 12.57 -9.02
C LEU A 520 26.13 13.13 -7.59
N GLU A 521 26.95 12.62 -6.67
CA GLU A 521 26.85 12.98 -5.25
C GLU A 521 27.08 14.48 -4.97
N SER A 522 27.90 15.16 -5.77
CA SER A 522 28.10 16.61 -5.65
C SER A 522 26.82 17.41 -5.87
N PHE A 523 25.91 16.92 -6.70
CA PHE A 523 24.60 17.52 -6.94
C PHE A 523 23.57 17.08 -5.90
N ASN A 524 23.63 15.83 -5.42
CA ASN A 524 22.80 15.38 -4.29
C ASN A 524 23.09 16.16 -3.01
N PHE A 525 24.35 16.61 -2.80
CA PHE A 525 24.70 17.49 -1.68
C PHE A 525 23.91 18.80 -1.70
N ILE A 526 23.61 19.34 -2.89
CA ILE A 526 22.76 20.54 -3.04
C ILE A 526 21.35 20.24 -2.50
N SER A 527 20.76 19.12 -2.93
CA SER A 527 19.44 18.68 -2.47
C SER A 527 19.38 18.43 -0.97
N GLN A 528 20.43 17.81 -0.40
CA GLN A 528 20.54 17.56 1.04
C GLN A 528 20.62 18.87 1.82
N ASN A 529 21.49 19.79 1.41
CA ASN A 529 21.64 21.10 2.05
C ASN A 529 20.35 21.92 1.98
N HIS A 530 19.69 21.95 0.82
CA HIS A 530 18.38 22.57 0.65
C HIS A 530 17.34 21.98 1.60
N SER A 531 17.17 20.66 1.56
CA SER A 531 16.13 19.95 2.30
C SER A 531 16.33 20.07 3.81
N GLN A 532 17.57 20.01 4.29
CA GLN A 532 17.88 20.21 5.71
C GLN A 532 17.55 21.63 6.17
N THR A 533 17.90 22.64 5.38
CA THR A 533 17.61 24.04 5.70
C THR A 533 16.10 24.32 5.65
N LEU A 534 15.39 23.77 4.66
CA LEU A 534 13.94 23.91 4.52
C LEU A 534 13.19 23.24 5.68
N LEU A 535 13.63 22.05 6.12
CA LEU A 535 13.06 21.37 7.29
C LEU A 535 13.14 22.24 8.55
N GLN A 536 14.30 22.87 8.78
CA GLN A 536 14.49 23.79 9.90
C GLN A 536 13.54 24.98 9.82
N ILE A 537 13.43 25.63 8.65
CA ILE A 537 12.55 26.79 8.48
C ILE A 537 11.08 26.41 8.65
N VAL A 538 10.65 25.24 8.19
CA VAL A 538 9.27 24.76 8.37
C VAL A 538 8.97 24.48 9.84
N GLN A 539 9.93 23.93 10.59
CA GLN A 539 9.79 23.74 12.04
C GLN A 539 9.68 25.08 12.77
N GLU A 540 10.50 26.07 12.42
CA GLU A 540 10.44 27.41 12.98
C GLU A 540 9.11 28.10 12.67
N LEU A 541 8.66 28.06 11.41
CA LEU A 541 7.37 28.60 10.98
C LEU A 541 6.20 27.99 11.76
N ASN A 542 6.16 26.67 11.91
CA ASN A 542 5.10 26.01 12.68
C ASN A 542 5.18 26.33 14.18
N LYS A 543 6.39 26.47 14.73
CA LYS A 543 6.60 26.86 16.13
C LYS A 543 6.11 28.28 16.40
N GLU A 544 6.42 29.22 15.50
CA GLU A 544 5.92 30.61 15.59
C GLU A 544 4.40 30.69 15.53
N LEU A 545 3.77 29.85 14.71
CA LEU A 545 2.31 29.81 14.56
C LEU A 545 1.61 28.99 15.66
N GLY A 546 2.36 28.22 16.47
CA GLY A 546 1.81 27.35 17.51
C GLY A 546 0.95 26.18 17.00
N LYS A 547 0.96 25.92 15.67
CA LYS A 547 0.15 24.87 15.03
C LYS A 547 0.83 24.33 13.76
N PRO A 548 0.61 23.06 13.40
CA PRO A 548 1.18 22.46 12.19
C PRO A 548 0.43 22.92 10.92
N VAL A 549 0.85 24.07 10.38
CA VAL A 549 0.35 24.62 9.10
C VAL A 549 1.12 24.03 7.92
N PHE A 550 2.45 23.99 8.04
CA PHE A 550 3.35 23.58 6.98
C PHE A 550 3.76 22.13 7.18
N VAL A 551 3.57 21.30 6.15
CA VAL A 551 3.89 19.86 6.17
C VAL A 551 4.85 19.56 5.04
N THR A 552 6.01 18.99 5.36
CA THR A 552 7.01 18.64 4.34
C THR A 552 6.69 17.32 3.65
N LEU A 553 6.81 17.29 2.32
CA LEU A 553 6.78 16.08 1.50
C LEU A 553 8.23 15.69 1.17
N ASP A 554 8.68 14.56 1.71
CA ASP A 554 10.07 14.11 1.57
C ASP A 554 10.33 13.44 0.21
N LEU A 555 10.38 14.26 -0.85
CA LEU A 555 10.68 13.80 -2.20
C LEU A 555 12.09 13.22 -2.29
N TYR A 556 13.05 13.77 -1.56
CA TYR A 556 14.44 13.29 -1.56
C TYR A 556 14.53 11.79 -1.23
N ASN A 557 14.06 11.41 -0.04
CA ASN A 557 14.13 10.02 0.39
C ASN A 557 13.14 9.13 -0.36
N SER A 558 12.00 9.67 -0.80
CA SER A 558 11.03 8.93 -1.61
C SER A 558 11.63 8.50 -2.95
N PHE A 559 12.32 9.40 -3.66
CA PHE A 559 13.00 9.08 -4.90
C PHE A 559 14.09 8.02 -4.67
N LEU A 560 14.97 8.22 -3.69
CA LEU A 560 16.05 7.27 -3.40
C LEU A 560 15.51 5.88 -3.01
N SER A 561 14.42 5.81 -2.26
CA SER A 561 13.78 4.55 -1.88
C SER A 561 13.25 3.78 -3.10
N VAL A 562 12.60 4.49 -4.03
CA VAL A 562 12.11 3.90 -5.28
C VAL A 562 13.27 3.46 -6.17
N LEU A 563 14.26 4.33 -6.37
CA LEU A 563 15.46 4.03 -7.17
C LEU A 563 16.22 2.81 -6.62
N ALA A 564 16.43 2.73 -5.30
CA ALA A 564 17.07 1.58 -4.68
C ALA A 564 16.27 0.28 -4.87
N THR A 565 14.94 0.36 -4.77
CA THR A 565 14.05 -0.78 -5.02
C THR A 565 14.13 -1.24 -6.47
N MET A 566 14.16 -0.32 -7.43
CA MET A 566 14.28 -0.64 -8.85
C MET A 566 15.68 -1.17 -9.20
N GLN A 567 16.73 -0.60 -8.61
CA GLN A 567 18.10 -1.08 -8.80
C GLN A 567 18.27 -2.50 -8.29
N LYS A 568 17.70 -2.81 -7.12
CA LYS A 568 17.70 -4.17 -6.58
C LYS A 568 17.03 -5.15 -7.53
N ARG A 569 15.85 -4.81 -8.06
CA ARG A 569 15.15 -5.65 -9.05
C ARG A 569 15.97 -5.85 -10.33
N ARG A 570 16.67 -4.82 -10.79
CA ARG A 570 17.58 -4.91 -11.94
C ARG A 570 18.80 -5.79 -11.64
N SER A 571 19.31 -5.79 -10.41
CA SER A 571 20.37 -6.73 -10.01
C SER A 571 19.89 -8.19 -10.09
N ASP A 572 18.60 -8.43 -9.86
CA ASP A 572 17.97 -9.75 -10.00
C ASP A 572 17.63 -10.11 -11.47
N ASP A 573 17.32 -9.11 -12.30
CA ASP A 573 17.03 -9.23 -13.73
C ASP A 573 17.71 -8.11 -14.54
N PRO A 574 18.91 -8.37 -15.10
CA PRO A 574 19.66 -7.38 -15.89
C PRO A 574 18.97 -6.92 -17.18
N THR A 575 17.91 -7.61 -17.62
CA THR A 575 17.13 -7.20 -18.81
C THR A 575 16.21 -6.02 -18.50
N LEU A 576 15.95 -5.73 -17.23
CA LEU A 576 15.20 -4.55 -16.82
C LEU A 576 16.00 -3.28 -17.08
N MET A 577 15.31 -2.23 -17.51
CA MET A 577 15.87 -0.90 -17.78
C MET A 577 16.62 -0.33 -16.56
N LYS A 578 17.66 0.50 -16.80
CA LYS A 578 18.38 1.18 -15.71
C LYS A 578 17.41 2.13 -15.00
N PRO A 579 17.33 2.13 -13.66
CA PRO A 579 16.41 3.03 -12.95
C PRO A 579 16.67 4.52 -13.23
N LEU A 580 17.93 4.88 -13.51
CA LEU A 580 18.35 6.25 -13.83
C LEU A 580 18.26 6.59 -15.33
N GLN A 581 17.95 5.61 -16.19
CA GLN A 581 17.79 5.86 -17.62
C GLN A 581 16.39 6.41 -17.88
N PRO A 582 16.23 7.43 -18.75
CA PRO A 582 14.93 7.95 -19.11
C PRO A 582 14.30 7.10 -20.21
N CYS A 583 12.96 7.03 -20.26
CA CYS A 583 12.29 6.24 -21.29
C CYS A 583 12.35 6.92 -22.66
N CYS A 584 12.34 8.24 -22.70
CA CYS A 584 12.32 9.03 -23.92
C CYS A 584 13.64 9.79 -24.08
N GLU A 585 14.35 9.51 -25.17
CA GLU A 585 15.66 10.10 -25.47
C GLU A 585 15.73 10.54 -26.93
N GLY A 586 16.51 11.59 -27.22
CA GLY A 586 16.80 11.96 -28.61
C GLY A 586 17.60 10.88 -29.32
N VAL A 587 17.41 10.74 -30.64
CA VAL A 587 18.18 9.77 -31.46
C VAL A 587 19.66 10.14 -31.60
N SER A 588 20.02 11.39 -31.30
CA SER A 588 21.38 11.90 -31.22
C SER A 588 21.44 13.01 -30.15
N ARG A 589 22.65 13.50 -29.84
CA ARG A 589 22.85 14.59 -28.85
C ARG A 589 22.23 15.93 -29.25
N GLU A 590 21.89 16.11 -30.52
CA GLU A 590 21.26 17.33 -31.05
C GLU A 590 19.75 17.35 -30.80
N TYR A 591 19.16 16.17 -30.55
CA TYR A 591 17.73 16.00 -30.35
C TYR A 591 17.41 15.65 -28.90
N TYR A 592 16.19 15.95 -28.48
CA TYR A 592 15.65 15.64 -27.16
C TYR A 592 14.28 14.96 -27.30
N CYS A 593 13.73 14.48 -26.19
CA CYS A 593 12.40 13.87 -26.18
C CYS A 593 11.33 14.80 -26.79
N GLY A 594 10.63 14.33 -27.84
CA GLY A 594 9.64 15.15 -28.55
C GLY A 594 10.19 16.05 -29.66
N SER A 595 11.48 15.90 -30.03
CA SER A 595 12.05 16.56 -31.21
C SER A 595 11.52 15.96 -32.52
N GLU A 596 11.31 16.81 -33.52
CA GLU A 596 10.97 16.45 -34.89
C GLU A 596 11.91 17.18 -35.85
N ASP A 597 12.17 16.61 -37.02
CA ASP A 597 12.88 17.34 -38.09
C ASP A 597 11.94 18.21 -38.92
N GLU A 598 12.50 18.90 -39.93
CA GLU A 598 11.77 19.77 -40.86
C GLU A 598 10.65 19.04 -41.63
N LYS A 599 10.69 17.72 -41.70
CA LYS A 599 9.69 16.88 -42.37
C LYS A 599 8.64 16.32 -41.40
N GLY A 600 8.75 16.64 -40.11
CA GLY A 600 7.89 16.11 -39.05
C GLY A 600 8.24 14.68 -38.63
N GLU A 601 9.42 14.15 -39.00
CA GLU A 601 9.85 12.84 -38.53
C GLU A 601 10.34 12.92 -37.09
N LYS A 602 9.89 11.98 -36.26
CA LYS A 602 10.31 11.86 -34.86
C LYS A 602 11.81 11.62 -34.76
N LYS A 603 12.51 12.48 -34.01
CA LYS A 603 13.94 12.37 -33.70
C LYS A 603 14.19 11.99 -32.24
N TYR A 604 13.31 11.16 -31.69
CA TYR A 604 13.43 10.58 -30.36
C TYR A 604 13.05 9.10 -30.39
N GLY A 605 13.65 8.31 -29.50
CA GLY A 605 13.29 6.92 -29.22
C GLY A 605 12.50 6.82 -27.92
N LEU A 606 11.71 5.74 -27.82
CA LEU A 606 11.05 5.34 -26.57
C LEU A 606 11.63 3.99 -26.11
N CYS A 607 11.72 3.80 -24.81
CA CYS A 607 12.06 2.53 -24.20
C CYS A 607 10.99 1.47 -24.51
N GLU A 608 11.40 0.20 -24.52
CA GLU A 608 10.49 -0.92 -24.90
C GLU A 608 9.27 -1.06 -23.98
N LYS A 609 9.43 -0.71 -22.69
CA LYS A 609 8.38 -0.86 -21.68
C LYS A 609 8.22 0.41 -20.82
N PRO A 610 7.54 1.45 -21.34
CA PRO A 610 7.34 2.72 -20.64
C PRO A 610 6.73 2.58 -19.24
N GLU A 611 5.90 1.57 -19.02
CA GLU A 611 5.23 1.29 -17.74
C GLU A 611 6.18 0.90 -16.60
N PHE A 612 7.43 0.54 -16.91
CA PHE A 612 8.47 0.25 -15.91
C PHE A 612 9.47 1.39 -15.72
N SER A 613 9.38 2.46 -16.51
CA SER A 613 10.29 3.60 -16.39
C SER A 613 10.08 4.34 -15.07
N PHE A 614 11.16 4.90 -14.52
CA PHE A 614 11.08 5.86 -13.40
C PHE A 614 11.12 7.29 -13.93
N PHE A 615 12.08 7.57 -14.82
CA PHE A 615 12.19 8.84 -15.53
C PHE A 615 11.54 8.76 -16.91
N TRP A 616 10.81 9.81 -17.26
CA TRP A 616 10.26 9.97 -18.60
C TRP A 616 11.31 10.51 -19.56
N GLU A 617 11.93 11.64 -19.20
CA GLU A 617 12.98 12.29 -19.98
C GLU A 617 14.10 12.80 -19.06
N GLY A 618 14.95 13.71 -19.54
CA GLY A 618 16.19 14.16 -18.89
C GLY A 618 16.08 14.65 -17.44
N ALA A 619 14.92 15.15 -17.02
CA ALA A 619 14.71 15.69 -15.68
C ALA A 619 13.43 15.18 -15.00
N HIS A 620 12.40 14.80 -15.77
CA HIS A 620 11.06 14.56 -15.24
C HIS A 620 10.73 13.07 -15.09
N LEU A 621 9.89 12.76 -14.10
CA LEU A 621 9.42 11.42 -13.83
C LEU A 621 8.36 10.99 -14.83
N SER A 622 8.33 9.68 -15.10
CA SER A 622 7.18 9.06 -15.75
C SER A 622 5.99 8.99 -14.81
N GLN A 623 4.79 8.73 -15.32
CA GLN A 623 3.61 8.49 -14.52
C GLN A 623 3.86 7.35 -13.52
N ASN A 624 4.53 6.28 -13.94
CA ASN A 624 4.89 5.18 -13.04
C ASN A 624 5.90 5.64 -11.97
N GLY A 625 6.92 6.43 -12.34
CA GLY A 625 7.83 7.04 -11.37
C GLY A 625 7.10 7.85 -10.31
N TRP A 626 6.21 8.75 -10.74
CA TRP A 626 5.39 9.56 -9.85
C TRP A 626 4.46 8.71 -8.98
N TYR A 627 3.83 7.68 -9.53
CA TYR A 627 2.99 6.76 -8.76
C TYR A 627 3.79 6.11 -7.62
N ARG A 628 5.00 5.61 -7.91
CA ARG A 628 5.87 4.98 -6.90
C ARG A 628 6.27 5.97 -5.82
N VAL A 629 6.70 7.18 -6.19
CA VAL A 629 7.02 8.25 -5.24
C VAL A 629 5.81 8.59 -4.37
N TYR A 630 4.65 8.79 -4.99
CA TYR A 630 3.38 9.05 -4.29
C TYR A 630 3.06 7.96 -3.25
N THR A 631 3.27 6.68 -3.58
CA THR A 631 3.01 5.59 -2.61
C THR A 631 3.88 5.67 -1.36
N ILE A 632 5.09 6.24 -1.45
CA ILE A 632 5.96 6.47 -0.29
C ILE A 632 5.50 7.71 0.48
N LEU A 633 5.08 8.77 -0.21
CA LEU A 633 4.59 10.01 0.40
C LEU A 633 3.26 9.88 1.14
N TYR A 634 2.51 8.80 0.93
CA TYR A 634 1.15 8.63 1.46
C TYR A 634 1.06 8.87 2.98
N SER A 635 2.06 8.44 3.75
CA SER A 635 2.11 8.69 5.21
C SER A 635 2.24 10.16 5.55
N SER A 636 3.08 10.92 4.83
CA SER A 636 3.21 12.37 5.00
C SER A 636 1.92 13.09 4.58
N LEU A 637 1.25 12.63 3.53
CA LEU A 637 -0.01 13.19 3.07
C LEU A 637 -1.15 13.00 4.10
N LEU A 638 -1.17 11.89 4.85
CA LEU A 638 -2.15 11.71 5.93
C LEU A 638 -2.06 12.82 6.99
N SER A 639 -0.86 13.37 7.26
CA SER A 639 -0.71 14.46 8.22
C SER A 639 -1.35 15.78 7.76
N LEU A 640 -1.57 15.97 6.45
CA LEU A 640 -2.30 17.12 5.90
C LEU A 640 -3.78 17.11 6.30
N ILE A 641 -4.37 15.92 6.46
CA ILE A 641 -5.81 15.74 6.73
C ILE A 641 -6.12 15.29 8.16
N GLN A 642 -5.14 14.74 8.89
CA GLN A 642 -5.34 14.18 10.24
C GLN A 642 -5.17 15.18 11.40
N THR A 643 -5.02 16.46 11.12
CA THR A 643 -4.92 17.48 12.18
C THR A 643 -6.32 17.88 12.65
N LYS A 644 -6.84 17.14 13.66
CA LYS A 644 -8.11 17.43 14.33
C LYS A 644 -8.12 18.84 14.95
N LEU A 645 -9.29 19.47 14.78
CA LEU A 645 -9.94 20.50 15.59
C LEU A 645 -9.80 20.27 17.10
#